data_AF-A0A5S5CBG3-F1
#
_entry.id   AF-A0A5S5CBG3-F1
#
_cell.length_a   1.000
_cell.length_b   1.000
_cell.length_c   1.000
_cell.angle_alpha   90.00
_cell.angle_beta   90.00
_cell.angle_gamma   90.00
#
_symmetry.space_group_name_H-M   'P 1'
#
loop_
_entity.id
_entity.type
_entity.pdbx_description
1 polymer ?
#
loop_
_entity_poly.entity_id
_entity_poly.type
_entity_poly.pdbx_seq_one_letter_code
_entity_poly.pdbx_strand_id
1 'polypeptide(L)'
;METMSKTYRGNQTREISFPLGGIGSGSIGLAGNGRLVDWEIFNSPNKRSFSGFSHIAVKAEADGKLMDARVLQGDYPAPYMGEPIRGGAMHSGYGFGPESNTLAGMAHFRQVEFEGAFPFAKLAFTDERFPGQVNLTAFNPFIPLNDKDSSIPCAMFEVELENPLPHPVTYTVAFTACNPKPTEQIVHAYHFAEGVHSLKLGSAQYAEDDPRFGDITLAVQEETVSYQEFWYRGGWFDNLEMYWRDFAKPGMLTNRNYLPEQPPQRHQDNATLAAHMELAQGERRKVRFVLSWNFPNVINHWNPEPAVQPTAWRNYYAGLFLDSLASAQYALREWERLEVATRDFQTALFSTTVPPVIMEAVSANLSVLKSAACLRLTDGSFYGFEGCIEDVGCCEGSCTHVWNYAYALPFLFPSLERSMRSLDFRYNYREGGSMAFRLMLPVGREPEPFRACVDGQMGGVIKAYRDWKISGDHDWLASHWDVIKQSIEYAWSEENPDGWDADKDGVLEGRQHHTLDMELFGPNAWLSGFYLAALKAGAEMAEHFGEAERAIEYRALFAKGKAWVDEHLFNGSYYTQRLDLSDRRVLEIYDNGESLAGDNAVADYWNEETGEIKYQIGDGCVIDQVIAQWHANLCGLGEIFDPAKTQAALRSLYADNFRSMRDEANAWRLFSLNDEAGLVICTWPEGTQRPAVPLTYASETMTGFEYQAASHMIQEGMIEEGVAIVSAIRDRYDGEKRNPWNEMECGSNYARSMASYSLLLSFSGFEYDLNRGMIGFAPVRAENGKFRTFWSIGSGWGVFEQHSSGAELQVLAGHLTLNVFKLPQLSGIDRCRAVYQGGEQSSVLLEGALIFPNPITIQAGQSLRVTWE
;
A
#
# COMPACT_ATOMS: atom_id res chain seq x y z
N MET A 1 24.47 -11.33 -8.74
CA MET A 1 23.52 -10.21 -8.77
C MET A 1 23.84 -9.39 -7.55
N GLU A 2 24.29 -8.14 -7.72
CA GLU A 2 24.29 -7.17 -6.62
C GLU A 2 22.86 -7.11 -6.05
N THR A 3 22.75 -7.07 -4.73
CA THR A 3 21.46 -6.97 -4.04
C THR A 3 20.81 -5.65 -4.43
N MET A 4 19.65 -5.70 -5.10
CA MET A 4 18.82 -4.54 -5.46
C MET A 4 18.27 -3.77 -4.25
N SER A 5 18.56 -4.21 -3.03
CA SER A 5 18.09 -3.62 -1.78
C SER A 5 19.05 -2.54 -1.27
N LYS A 6 18.50 -1.36 -0.99
CA LYS A 6 19.22 -0.24 -0.37
C LYS A 6 19.53 -0.53 1.10
N THR A 7 20.77 -0.26 1.52
CA THR A 7 21.19 -0.34 2.92
C THR A 7 21.21 1.06 3.54
N TYR A 8 20.49 1.23 4.64
CA TYR A 8 20.39 2.48 5.39
C TYR A 8 21.32 2.44 6.60
N ARG A 9 22.05 3.54 6.82
CA ARG A 9 23.06 3.68 7.88
C ARG A 9 23.03 5.08 8.51
N GLY A 10 23.45 5.19 9.76
CA GLY A 10 23.55 6.49 10.44
C GLY A 10 22.22 7.24 10.43
N ASN A 11 22.22 8.51 10.00
CA ASN A 11 20.99 9.33 9.97
C ASN A 11 19.88 8.77 9.07
N GLN A 12 20.22 7.94 8.07
CA GLN A 12 19.22 7.34 7.17
C GLN A 12 18.33 6.29 7.87
N THR A 13 18.60 5.94 9.12
CA THR A 13 17.74 5.05 9.91
C THR A 13 16.69 5.79 10.72
N ARG A 14 16.72 7.14 10.73
CA ARG A 14 15.95 7.98 11.66
C ARG A 14 14.43 7.85 11.48
N GLU A 15 13.95 7.99 10.26
CA GLU A 15 12.52 8.02 9.94
C GLU A 15 11.96 6.64 9.60
N ILE A 16 12.80 5.62 9.49
CA ILE A 16 12.36 4.28 9.10
C ILE A 16 11.40 3.73 10.16
N SER A 17 10.22 3.31 9.70
CA SER A 17 9.29 2.43 10.39
C SER A 17 8.73 1.44 9.37
N PHE A 18 9.20 0.20 9.42
CA PHE A 18 8.83 -0.87 8.49
C PHE A 18 7.66 -1.69 9.08
N PRO A 19 6.50 -1.78 8.42
CA PRO A 19 5.33 -2.42 9.02
C PRO A 19 5.45 -3.94 9.05
N LEU A 20 5.23 -4.52 10.23
CA LEU A 20 5.14 -5.97 10.48
C LEU A 20 3.71 -6.30 10.92
N GLY A 21 2.92 -6.84 10.01
CA GLY A 21 1.52 -7.21 10.26
C GLY A 21 0.84 -7.77 9.02
N GLY A 22 -0.34 -8.38 9.21
CA GLY A 22 -1.21 -8.89 8.16
C GLY A 22 -2.08 -7.81 7.51
N ILE A 23 -2.58 -8.08 6.30
CA ILE A 23 -3.56 -7.22 5.62
C ILE A 23 -4.83 -7.15 6.46
N GLY A 24 -5.16 -5.95 6.93
CA GLY A 24 -6.34 -5.71 7.76
C GLY A 24 -6.24 -6.26 9.19
N SER A 25 -5.04 -6.60 9.67
CA SER A 25 -4.85 -7.07 11.05
C SER A 25 -4.26 -6.03 12.00
N GLY A 26 -3.86 -4.86 11.49
CA GLY A 26 -2.94 -3.96 12.18
C GLY A 26 -1.48 -4.41 12.03
N SER A 27 -0.55 -3.57 12.46
CA SER A 27 0.89 -3.79 12.35
C SER A 27 1.68 -3.21 13.52
N ILE A 28 2.94 -3.64 13.66
CA ILE A 28 3.95 -3.02 14.50
C ILE A 28 5.06 -2.50 13.58
N GLY A 29 5.47 -1.26 13.75
CA GLY A 29 6.61 -0.68 13.03
C GLY A 29 7.95 -1.18 13.58
N LEU A 30 8.84 -1.63 12.69
CA LEU A 30 10.24 -1.89 12.99
C LEU A 30 11.08 -0.67 12.59
N ALA A 31 11.60 0.03 13.59
CA ALA A 31 12.39 1.23 13.38
C ALA A 31 13.74 0.91 12.73
N GLY A 32 14.32 1.87 12.01
CA GLY A 32 15.62 1.68 11.36
C GLY A 32 16.77 1.35 12.32
N ASN A 33 16.63 1.73 13.59
CA ASN A 33 17.56 1.37 14.65
C ASN A 33 17.17 0.11 15.44
N GLY A 34 16.17 -0.67 15.03
CA GLY A 34 15.77 -1.94 15.66
C GLY A 34 14.68 -1.87 16.73
N ARG A 35 14.15 -0.67 17.05
CA ARG A 35 13.03 -0.51 18.00
C ARG A 35 11.71 -1.02 17.43
N LEU A 36 10.81 -1.45 18.31
CA LEU A 36 9.40 -1.69 17.98
C LEU A 36 8.57 -0.45 18.29
N VAL A 37 8.01 0.17 17.26
CA VAL A 37 7.24 1.43 17.30
C VAL A 37 5.89 1.23 16.60
N ASP A 38 5.05 2.26 16.53
CA ASP A 38 3.79 2.27 15.76
C ASP A 38 2.94 1.01 16.01
N TRP A 39 2.50 0.82 17.26
CA TRP A 39 1.69 -0.33 17.68
C TRP A 39 0.23 -0.15 17.25
N GLU A 40 -0.04 -0.35 15.96
CA GLU A 40 -1.33 -0.17 15.29
C GLU A 40 -2.22 -1.43 15.35
N ILE A 41 -2.08 -2.21 16.42
CA ILE A 41 -2.74 -3.53 16.60
C ILE A 41 -4.15 -3.42 17.21
N PHE A 42 -4.68 -2.21 17.37
CA PHE A 42 -5.91 -1.91 18.12
C PHE A 42 -7.09 -1.47 17.25
N ASN A 43 -7.11 -1.88 15.99
CA ASN A 43 -8.17 -1.53 15.03
C ASN A 43 -8.21 -0.03 14.68
N SER A 44 -7.11 0.67 14.92
CA SER A 44 -6.92 2.09 14.61
C SER A 44 -5.43 2.39 14.35
N PRO A 45 -5.12 3.48 13.64
CA PRO A 45 -3.78 4.04 13.64
C PRO A 45 -3.31 4.39 15.04
N ASN A 46 -2.00 4.30 15.26
CA ASN A 46 -1.35 4.57 16.54
C ASN A 46 0.14 4.85 16.31
N LYS A 47 0.43 5.81 15.42
CA LYS A 47 1.79 6.21 15.05
C LYS A 47 2.53 6.79 16.26
N ARG A 48 3.86 6.68 16.25
CA ARG A 48 4.79 7.12 17.31
C ARG A 48 4.56 6.46 18.67
N SER A 49 3.73 5.44 18.73
CA SER A 49 3.42 4.73 19.97
C SER A 49 4.47 3.68 20.33
N PHE A 50 4.50 3.34 21.61
CA PHE A 50 5.29 2.25 22.18
C PHE A 50 4.37 1.36 23.00
N SER A 51 4.69 0.06 23.10
CA SER A 51 4.07 -0.82 24.09
C SER A 51 5.07 -1.08 25.23
N GLY A 52 4.99 -0.26 26.28
CA GLY A 52 5.87 -0.37 27.46
C GLY A 52 7.35 -0.43 27.07
N PHE A 53 8.07 -1.41 27.60
CA PHE A 53 9.48 -1.65 27.28
C PHE A 53 9.65 -2.86 26.35
N SER A 54 8.77 -3.05 25.37
CA SER A 54 8.86 -4.18 24.44
C SER A 54 10.13 -4.09 23.57
N HIS A 55 10.96 -5.13 23.56
CA HIS A 55 12.23 -5.16 22.84
C HIS A 55 12.81 -6.58 22.72
N ILE A 56 13.79 -6.75 21.83
CA ILE A 56 14.65 -7.95 21.80
C ILE A 56 16.02 -7.57 22.40
N ALA A 57 16.60 -8.44 23.21
CA ALA A 57 17.92 -8.29 23.81
C ALA A 57 18.75 -9.57 23.65
N VAL A 58 20.07 -9.41 23.66
CA VAL A 58 21.03 -10.50 23.58
C VAL A 58 22.07 -10.40 24.68
N LYS A 59 22.56 -11.55 25.14
CA LYS A 59 23.75 -11.62 25.99
C LYS A 59 24.63 -12.79 25.62
N ALA A 60 25.91 -12.67 25.95
CA ALA A 60 26.91 -13.70 25.75
C ALA A 60 27.61 -14.03 27.08
N GLU A 61 27.82 -15.32 27.32
CA GLU A 61 28.40 -15.84 28.55
C GLU A 61 29.44 -16.92 28.25
N ALA A 62 30.52 -16.94 29.02
CA ALA A 62 31.54 -17.98 28.99
C ALA A 62 32.09 -18.21 30.41
N ASP A 63 32.41 -19.46 30.74
CA ASP A 63 32.95 -19.86 32.05
C ASP A 63 32.14 -19.36 33.26
N GLY A 64 30.80 -19.34 33.13
CA GLY A 64 29.88 -18.88 34.17
C GLY A 64 29.93 -17.37 34.43
N LYS A 65 30.49 -16.58 33.50
CA LYS A 65 30.58 -15.12 33.58
C LYS A 65 29.88 -14.47 32.40
N LEU A 66 29.29 -13.30 32.64
CA LEU A 66 28.74 -12.45 31.61
C LEU A 66 29.89 -11.78 30.87
N MET A 67 29.89 -11.89 29.55
CA MET A 67 30.82 -11.17 28.68
C MET A 67 30.25 -9.81 28.28
N ASP A 68 29.02 -9.79 27.75
CA ASP A 68 28.29 -8.57 27.40
C ASP A 68 26.78 -8.83 27.30
N ALA A 69 25.96 -7.80 27.48
CA ALA A 69 24.50 -7.84 27.32
C ALA A 69 23.99 -6.53 26.70
N ARG A 70 23.13 -6.63 25.68
CA ARG A 70 22.64 -5.49 24.90
C ARG A 70 21.22 -5.67 24.44
N VAL A 71 20.47 -4.57 24.32
CA VAL A 71 19.25 -4.55 23.51
C VAL A 71 19.62 -4.53 22.03
N LEU A 72 18.83 -5.18 21.17
CA LEU A 72 19.00 -5.18 19.70
C LEU A 72 18.54 -3.85 19.11
N GLN A 73 19.24 -2.79 19.49
CA GLN A 73 19.02 -1.44 18.97
C GLN A 73 20.36 -0.80 18.60
N GLY A 74 20.31 0.14 17.66
CA GLY A 74 21.40 1.05 17.34
C GLY A 74 21.34 2.33 18.17
N ASP A 75 22.39 3.16 18.06
CA ASP A 75 22.41 4.50 18.62
C ASP A 75 21.11 5.27 18.28
N TYR A 76 20.57 5.99 19.27
CA TYR A 76 19.41 6.86 19.07
C TYR A 76 19.83 8.10 18.26
N PRO A 77 19.07 8.54 17.23
CA PRO A 77 19.44 9.70 16.43
C PRO A 77 19.17 11.03 17.14
N ALA A 78 19.98 12.05 16.86
CA ALA A 78 19.73 13.42 17.31
C ALA A 78 18.46 14.00 16.64
N PRO A 79 17.75 14.97 17.27
CA PRO A 79 18.12 15.67 18.51
C PRO A 79 17.64 14.98 19.79
N TYR A 80 18.50 14.92 20.81
CA TYR A 80 18.20 14.36 22.13
C TYR A 80 17.39 15.30 23.04
N MET A 81 16.60 16.19 22.45
CA MET A 81 15.81 17.16 23.22
C MET A 81 14.50 16.55 23.73
N GLY A 82 14.07 15.43 23.16
CA GLY A 82 12.71 14.91 23.35
C GLY A 82 11.73 15.56 22.37
N GLU A 83 10.67 14.84 22.04
CA GLU A 83 9.66 15.28 21.08
C GLU A 83 8.43 15.86 21.79
N PRO A 84 7.76 16.89 21.24
CA PRO A 84 6.49 17.36 21.80
C PRO A 84 5.44 16.25 21.77
N ILE A 85 5.01 15.77 22.93
CA ILE A 85 3.90 14.83 23.06
C ILE A 85 2.65 15.62 23.41
N ARG A 86 1.71 15.73 22.47
CA ARG A 86 0.44 16.43 22.70
C ARG A 86 -0.37 15.69 23.77
N GLY A 87 -0.73 16.38 24.85
CA GLY A 87 -1.39 15.74 26.00
C GLY A 87 -0.45 14.82 26.80
N GLY A 88 0.86 14.89 26.57
CA GLY A 88 1.87 14.12 27.29
C GLY A 88 1.86 14.40 28.79
N ALA A 89 2.35 13.42 29.56
CA ALA A 89 2.45 13.54 31.00
C ALA A 89 3.38 14.69 31.41
N MET A 90 3.15 15.25 32.60
CA MET A 90 4.11 16.14 33.26
C MET A 90 5.46 15.40 33.37
N HIS A 91 6.54 15.98 32.83
CA HIS A 91 7.88 15.38 32.72
C HIS A 91 8.14 14.43 31.53
N SER A 92 7.50 14.68 30.39
CA SER A 92 7.76 14.01 29.11
C SER A 92 8.00 15.04 28.00
N GLY A 93 8.61 14.61 26.89
CA GLY A 93 8.81 15.41 25.69
C GLY A 93 9.93 16.46 25.75
N TYR A 94 9.73 17.60 25.08
CA TYR A 94 10.78 18.61 24.88
C TYR A 94 11.41 19.10 26.18
N GLY A 95 12.73 18.98 26.29
CA GLY A 95 13.54 19.31 27.46
C GLY A 95 13.80 18.13 28.42
N PHE A 96 13.16 16.98 28.20
CA PHE A 96 13.33 15.76 29.01
C PHE A 96 14.15 14.67 28.31
N GLY A 97 14.56 14.88 27.06
CA GLY A 97 15.29 13.91 26.26
C GLY A 97 14.40 12.81 25.70
N PRO A 98 14.99 11.77 25.09
CA PRO A 98 14.23 10.63 24.57
C PRO A 98 13.45 9.92 25.69
N GLU A 99 12.20 9.51 25.38
CA GLU A 99 11.36 8.78 26.33
C GLU A 99 12.02 7.47 26.80
N SER A 100 11.84 7.07 28.06
CA SER A 100 12.44 5.84 28.59
C SER A 100 12.01 4.58 27.82
N ASN A 101 10.80 4.60 27.22
CA ASN A 101 10.28 3.53 26.36
C ASN A 101 11.16 3.28 25.12
N THR A 102 11.97 4.26 24.73
CA THR A 102 12.93 4.10 23.63
C THR A 102 14.09 3.16 23.98
N LEU A 103 14.34 2.91 25.28
CA LEU A 103 15.49 2.17 25.79
C LEU A 103 16.86 2.75 25.41
N ALA A 104 16.93 3.99 24.94
CA ALA A 104 18.18 4.66 24.56
C ALA A 104 19.20 4.76 25.73
N GLY A 105 18.75 4.65 26.98
CA GLY A 105 19.60 4.60 28.16
C GLY A 105 20.18 3.21 28.50
N MET A 106 19.71 2.13 27.86
CA MET A 106 20.23 0.77 28.05
C MET A 106 21.46 0.52 27.19
N ALA A 107 22.27 -0.50 27.53
CA ALA A 107 23.36 -0.89 26.64
C ALA A 107 22.78 -1.43 25.32
N HIS A 108 23.19 -0.84 24.19
CA HIS A 108 22.73 -1.15 22.84
C HIS A 108 23.93 -1.19 21.89
N PHE A 109 23.74 -1.60 20.63
CA PHE A 109 24.83 -1.67 19.65
C PHE A 109 25.15 -0.30 19.08
N ARG A 110 26.44 -0.05 18.84
CA ARG A 110 26.90 1.21 18.26
C ARG A 110 26.46 1.43 16.81
N GLN A 111 26.46 0.36 16.02
CA GLN A 111 26.14 0.42 14.60
C GLN A 111 25.04 -0.57 14.24
N VAL A 112 24.11 -0.09 13.42
CA VAL A 112 23.06 -0.87 12.79
C VAL A 112 23.05 -0.56 11.31
N GLU A 113 23.02 -1.60 10.50
CA GLU A 113 22.72 -1.52 9.08
C GLU A 113 21.32 -2.07 8.86
N PHE A 114 20.43 -1.26 8.27
CA PHE A 114 19.07 -1.68 7.94
C PHE A 114 18.96 -1.93 6.44
N GLU A 115 18.54 -3.12 6.03
CA GLU A 115 18.18 -3.45 4.65
C GLU A 115 16.69 -3.74 4.59
N GLY A 116 15.95 -2.96 3.81
CA GLY A 116 14.52 -3.18 3.61
C GLY A 116 14.22 -3.54 2.16
N ALA A 117 13.85 -4.79 1.95
CA ALA A 117 13.33 -5.29 0.69
C ALA A 117 11.96 -5.89 0.97
N PHE A 118 10.93 -5.04 0.97
CA PHE A 118 9.60 -5.44 1.41
C PHE A 118 9.15 -6.73 0.69
N PRO A 119 8.67 -7.76 1.41
CA PRO A 119 8.15 -7.77 2.79
C PRO A 119 9.14 -8.17 3.90
N PHE A 120 10.45 -8.25 3.62
CA PHE A 120 11.47 -8.54 4.65
C PHE A 120 12.29 -7.30 5.01
N ALA A 121 12.57 -7.17 6.31
CA ALA A 121 13.59 -6.29 6.85
C ALA A 121 14.74 -7.11 7.43
N LYS A 122 15.98 -6.68 7.21
CA LYS A 122 17.17 -7.26 7.83
C LYS A 122 17.97 -6.18 8.54
N LEU A 123 18.47 -6.51 9.72
CA LEU A 123 19.31 -5.63 10.52
C LEU A 123 20.59 -6.38 10.91
N ALA A 124 21.74 -5.76 10.67
CA ALA A 124 23.03 -6.24 11.15
C ALA A 124 23.51 -5.33 12.28
N PHE A 125 23.83 -5.92 13.43
CA PHE A 125 24.25 -5.18 14.63
C PHE A 125 25.74 -5.36 14.87
N THR A 126 26.47 -4.26 15.07
CA THR A 126 27.92 -4.28 15.29
C THR A 126 28.32 -3.45 16.52
N ASP A 127 29.06 -4.07 17.43
CA ASP A 127 29.73 -3.40 18.55
C ASP A 127 31.00 -4.18 18.95
N GLU A 128 32.09 -3.45 19.18
CA GLU A 128 33.40 -4.04 19.49
C GLU A 128 33.45 -4.84 20.80
N ARG A 129 32.51 -4.59 21.74
CA ARG A 129 32.51 -5.29 23.03
C ARG A 129 31.62 -6.53 23.05
N PHE A 130 30.66 -6.65 22.12
CA PHE A 130 29.79 -7.82 22.08
C PHE A 130 30.52 -8.98 21.39
N PRO A 131 30.73 -10.12 22.06
CA PRO A 131 31.56 -11.20 21.55
C PRO A 131 30.78 -12.12 20.60
N GLY A 132 30.27 -11.59 19.49
CA GLY A 132 29.49 -12.35 18.52
C GLY A 132 28.98 -11.49 17.37
N GLN A 133 28.60 -12.10 16.25
CA GLN A 133 27.84 -11.40 15.20
C GLN A 133 26.35 -11.61 15.45
N VAL A 134 25.55 -10.57 15.26
CA VAL A 134 24.10 -10.61 15.50
C VAL A 134 23.36 -10.02 14.31
N ASN A 135 22.48 -10.81 13.71
CA ASN A 135 21.60 -10.37 12.62
C ASN A 135 20.14 -10.62 13.01
N LEU A 136 19.24 -9.73 12.62
CA LEU A 136 17.80 -9.89 12.75
C LEU A 136 17.17 -9.89 11.37
N THR A 137 16.34 -10.89 11.06
CA THR A 137 15.41 -10.85 9.93
C THR A 137 13.99 -10.75 10.49
N ALA A 138 13.19 -9.81 9.99
CA ALA A 138 11.80 -9.64 10.39
C ALA A 138 10.87 -9.58 9.17
N PHE A 139 9.69 -10.20 9.29
CA PHE A 139 8.67 -10.18 8.25
C PHE A 139 7.27 -10.49 8.80
N ASN A 140 6.26 -10.26 7.97
CA ASN A 140 4.95 -10.93 8.05
C ASN A 140 4.67 -11.52 6.66
N PRO A 141 3.96 -12.65 6.54
CA PRO A 141 3.70 -13.25 5.24
C PRO A 141 3.01 -12.27 4.27
N PHE A 142 3.53 -12.19 3.06
CA PHE A 142 2.94 -11.41 1.96
C PHE A 142 3.06 -12.26 0.71
N ILE A 143 1.99 -13.00 0.43
CA ILE A 143 1.97 -14.08 -0.57
C ILE A 143 0.84 -13.76 -1.55
N PRO A 144 1.16 -13.31 -2.78
CA PRO A 144 0.12 -12.98 -3.76
C PRO A 144 -0.85 -14.13 -3.97
N LEU A 145 -2.13 -13.79 -4.14
CA LEU A 145 -3.29 -14.70 -4.24
C LEU A 145 -3.62 -15.52 -2.98
N ASN A 146 -2.84 -15.40 -1.90
CA ASN A 146 -3.14 -16.01 -0.60
C ASN A 146 -3.41 -14.92 0.44
N ASP A 147 -4.61 -14.34 0.34
CA ASP A 147 -5.06 -13.27 1.24
C ASP A 147 -5.18 -13.74 2.71
N LYS A 148 -5.48 -15.02 2.95
CA LYS A 148 -5.62 -15.60 4.29
C LYS A 148 -4.31 -15.61 5.05
N ASP A 149 -3.25 -16.21 4.51
CA ASP A 149 -1.93 -16.20 5.17
C ASP A 149 -1.34 -14.80 5.20
N SER A 150 -1.64 -13.97 4.19
CA SER A 150 -1.22 -12.57 4.17
C SER A 150 -1.97 -11.69 5.18
N SER A 151 -3.00 -12.19 5.85
CA SER A 151 -3.79 -11.50 6.89
C SER A 151 -3.50 -11.98 8.31
N ILE A 152 -2.45 -12.79 8.53
CA ILE A 152 -2.12 -13.31 9.87
C ILE A 152 -1.71 -12.15 10.81
N PRO A 153 -2.31 -12.04 12.02
CA PRO A 153 -2.07 -10.95 12.97
C PRO A 153 -0.78 -11.19 13.79
N CYS A 154 0.38 -11.15 13.13
CA CYS A 154 1.66 -11.33 13.81
C CYS A 154 2.84 -10.59 13.17
N ALA A 155 3.91 -10.46 13.94
CA ALA A 155 5.25 -10.11 13.49
C ALA A 155 6.19 -11.30 13.76
N MET A 156 6.95 -11.71 12.75
CA MET A 156 7.85 -12.87 12.80
C MET A 156 9.30 -12.40 12.77
N PHE A 157 10.13 -12.90 13.69
CA PHE A 157 11.51 -12.49 13.90
C PHE A 157 12.46 -13.69 13.93
N GLU A 158 13.56 -13.64 13.20
CA GLU A 158 14.65 -14.61 13.24
C GLU A 158 15.94 -13.90 13.63
N VAL A 159 16.46 -14.22 14.81
CA VAL A 159 17.75 -13.69 15.31
C VAL A 159 18.83 -14.74 15.05
N GLU A 160 19.80 -14.40 14.20
CA GLU A 160 20.97 -15.23 13.91
C GLU A 160 22.17 -14.75 14.74
N LEU A 161 22.84 -15.71 15.39
CA LEU A 161 24.04 -15.49 16.19
C LEU A 161 25.19 -16.32 15.64
N GLU A 162 26.38 -15.72 15.54
CA GLU A 162 27.63 -16.41 15.21
C GLU A 162 28.65 -16.24 16.35
N ASN A 163 29.31 -17.33 16.73
CA ASN A 163 30.44 -17.29 17.66
C ASN A 163 31.80 -17.23 16.92
N PRO A 164 32.49 -16.07 16.89
CA PRO A 164 33.82 -15.98 16.27
C PRO A 164 34.95 -16.45 17.20
N LEU A 165 34.68 -16.71 18.48
CA LEU A 165 35.71 -16.97 19.50
C LEU A 165 36.19 -18.42 19.46
N PRO A 166 37.44 -18.69 19.88
CA PRO A 166 38.03 -20.02 19.85
C PRO A 166 37.53 -20.98 20.94
N HIS A 167 36.53 -20.56 21.73
CA HIS A 167 35.93 -21.36 22.80
C HIS A 167 34.39 -21.28 22.71
N PRO A 168 33.66 -22.26 23.25
CA PRO A 168 32.20 -22.19 23.32
C PRO A 168 31.72 -20.94 24.06
N VAL A 169 30.61 -20.38 23.58
CA VAL A 169 29.93 -19.23 24.20
C VAL A 169 28.45 -19.55 24.28
N THR A 170 27.86 -19.32 25.44
CA THR A 170 26.41 -19.40 25.63
C THR A 170 25.79 -18.05 25.29
N TYR A 171 24.99 -18.02 24.24
CA TYR A 171 24.19 -16.87 23.91
C TYR A 171 22.77 -17.04 24.43
N THR A 172 22.16 -15.92 24.80
CA THR A 172 20.74 -15.82 25.13
C THR A 172 20.10 -14.74 24.29
N VAL A 173 18.96 -15.03 23.66
CA VAL A 173 18.10 -14.04 23.00
C VAL A 173 16.82 -13.93 23.82
N ALA A 174 16.50 -12.75 24.34
CA ALA A 174 15.29 -12.48 25.10
C ALA A 174 14.36 -11.55 24.33
N PHE A 175 13.08 -11.90 24.24
CA PHE A 175 12.04 -11.01 23.74
C PHE A 175 11.13 -10.62 24.91
N THR A 176 11.08 -9.32 25.19
CA THR A 176 10.15 -8.69 26.12
C THR A 176 8.95 -8.09 25.37
N ALA A 177 7.75 -8.29 25.91
CA ALA A 177 6.54 -7.58 25.51
C ALA A 177 5.81 -7.01 26.73
N CYS A 178 5.19 -5.84 26.56
CA CYS A 178 4.29 -5.25 27.53
C CYS A 178 2.84 -5.59 27.19
N ASN A 179 1.99 -5.80 28.21
CA ASN A 179 0.55 -5.77 27.99
C ASN A 179 0.18 -4.39 27.41
N PRO A 180 -0.36 -4.32 26.19
CA PRO A 180 -0.34 -3.08 25.42
C PRO A 180 -1.50 -2.14 25.82
N LYS A 181 -2.49 -2.61 26.61
CA LYS A 181 -3.53 -1.76 27.22
C LYS A 181 -3.42 -1.79 28.76
N PRO A 182 -3.41 -0.62 29.44
CA PRO A 182 -3.51 -0.59 30.90
C PRO A 182 -4.77 -1.29 31.41
N THR A 183 -4.63 -2.15 32.41
CA THR A 183 -5.73 -2.89 33.03
C THR A 183 -5.48 -3.22 34.50
N GLU A 184 -6.54 -3.28 35.29
CA GLU A 184 -6.49 -3.63 36.71
C GLU A 184 -6.31 -5.13 36.94
N GLN A 185 -6.76 -5.96 36.00
CA GLN A 185 -6.74 -7.42 36.12
C GLN A 185 -5.82 -8.04 35.05
N ILE A 186 -4.52 -7.82 35.20
CA ILE A 186 -3.50 -8.33 34.26
C ILE A 186 -3.38 -9.85 34.39
N VAL A 187 -3.40 -10.53 33.24
CA VAL A 187 -3.19 -11.98 33.16
C VAL A 187 -2.05 -12.25 32.20
N HIS A 188 -0.92 -12.70 32.74
CA HIS A 188 0.17 -13.26 31.95
C HIS A 188 0.30 -14.75 32.29
N ALA A 189 0.47 -15.59 31.28
CA ALA A 189 0.58 -17.03 31.47
C ALA A 189 1.59 -17.65 30.52
N TYR A 190 2.47 -18.50 31.06
CA TYR A 190 3.33 -19.36 30.29
C TYR A 190 2.61 -20.63 29.82
N HIS A 191 2.84 -20.97 28.55
CA HIS A 191 2.32 -22.16 27.90
C HIS A 191 3.45 -22.91 27.19
N PHE A 192 3.38 -24.23 27.20
CA PHE A 192 4.22 -25.09 26.37
C PHE A 192 3.36 -26.17 25.73
N ALA A 193 3.32 -26.18 24.40
CA ALA A 193 2.59 -27.17 23.62
C ALA A 193 3.27 -27.36 22.28
N GLU A 194 3.31 -28.61 21.78
CA GLU A 194 3.82 -28.94 20.44
C GLU A 194 5.25 -28.41 20.15
N GLY A 195 6.12 -28.34 21.18
CA GLY A 195 7.49 -27.84 21.03
C GLY A 195 7.60 -26.32 20.94
N VAL A 196 6.50 -25.59 21.15
CA VAL A 196 6.46 -24.13 21.18
C VAL A 196 6.28 -23.65 22.61
N HIS A 197 7.17 -22.75 23.03
CA HIS A 197 7.08 -22.01 24.28
C HIS A 197 6.37 -20.69 24.03
N SER A 198 5.41 -20.31 24.87
CA SER A 198 4.64 -19.08 24.69
C SER A 198 4.35 -18.36 26.01
N LEU A 199 4.31 -17.03 25.95
CA LEU A 199 3.80 -16.16 27.01
C LEU A 199 2.61 -15.39 26.44
N LYS A 200 1.41 -15.69 26.94
CA LYS A 200 0.18 -14.98 26.59
C LYS A 200 -0.03 -13.84 27.59
N LEU A 201 -0.23 -12.62 27.10
CA LEU A 201 -0.48 -11.41 27.89
C LEU A 201 -1.88 -10.88 27.55
N GLY A 202 -2.71 -10.67 28.57
CA GLY A 202 -4.07 -10.17 28.40
C GLY A 202 -4.67 -9.59 29.68
N SER A 203 -6.00 -9.50 29.70
CA SER A 203 -6.78 -8.94 30.81
C SER A 203 -7.99 -9.82 31.14
N ALA A 204 -8.28 -9.99 32.43
CA ALA A 204 -9.55 -10.55 32.90
C ALA A 204 -10.63 -9.47 33.18
N GLN A 205 -10.32 -8.20 32.92
CA GLN A 205 -11.21 -7.07 33.24
C GLN A 205 -12.38 -6.92 32.27
N TYR A 206 -12.20 -7.32 31.00
CA TYR A 206 -13.13 -7.06 29.91
C TYR A 206 -13.87 -8.34 29.48
N ALA A 207 -15.18 -8.23 29.26
CA ALA A 207 -15.99 -9.30 28.67
C ALA A 207 -15.67 -9.50 27.18
N GLU A 208 -15.98 -10.68 26.63
CA GLU A 208 -15.61 -11.07 25.25
C GLU A 208 -16.16 -10.15 24.14
N ASP A 209 -17.21 -9.38 24.42
CA ASP A 209 -17.86 -8.43 23.51
C ASP A 209 -17.36 -6.98 23.68
N ASP A 210 -16.53 -6.70 24.69
CA ASP A 210 -15.97 -5.36 24.91
C ASP A 210 -14.94 -5.01 23.79
N PRO A 211 -14.93 -3.79 23.25
CA PRO A 211 -13.92 -3.34 22.26
C PRO A 211 -12.46 -3.40 22.75
N ARG A 212 -12.25 -3.49 24.06
CA ARG A 212 -10.91 -3.61 24.68
C ARG A 212 -10.52 -5.06 24.96
N PHE A 213 -11.43 -6.01 24.79
CA PHE A 213 -11.12 -7.43 24.90
C PHE A 213 -10.08 -7.83 23.86
N GLY A 214 -9.10 -8.61 24.29
CA GLY A 214 -8.04 -9.11 23.44
C GLY A 214 -6.77 -9.44 24.21
N ASP A 215 -5.79 -9.93 23.47
CA ASP A 215 -4.54 -10.45 24.01
C ASP A 215 -3.40 -10.37 22.98
N ILE A 216 -2.17 -10.47 23.47
CA ILE A 216 -0.97 -10.67 22.66
C ILE A 216 -0.19 -11.89 23.15
N THR A 217 0.59 -12.51 22.28
CA THR A 217 1.41 -13.67 22.64
C THR A 217 2.82 -13.51 22.08
N LEU A 218 3.81 -13.72 22.95
CA LEU A 218 5.19 -14.01 22.55
C LEU A 218 5.37 -15.51 22.44
N ALA A 219 5.93 -16.01 21.35
CA ALA A 219 6.24 -17.41 21.20
C ALA A 219 7.64 -17.63 20.63
N VAL A 220 8.28 -18.73 21.02
CA VAL A 220 9.59 -19.19 20.54
C VAL A 220 9.59 -20.70 20.41
N GLN A 221 10.32 -21.20 19.42
CA GLN A 221 10.60 -22.63 19.28
C GLN A 221 12.09 -22.85 19.54
N GLU A 222 12.43 -23.23 20.78
CA GLU A 222 13.79 -23.59 21.18
C GLU A 222 13.76 -24.62 22.31
N GLU A 223 14.82 -25.44 22.43
CA GLU A 223 14.88 -26.52 23.42
C GLU A 223 15.04 -26.02 24.86
N THR A 224 15.85 -24.97 25.03
CA THR A 224 16.18 -24.43 26.36
C THR A 224 15.71 -22.99 26.44
N VAL A 225 14.69 -22.76 27.27
CA VAL A 225 14.14 -21.43 27.51
C VAL A 225 14.13 -21.07 29.00
N SER A 226 14.13 -19.77 29.29
CA SER A 226 13.72 -19.22 30.59
C SER A 226 12.77 -18.06 30.37
N TYR A 227 12.00 -17.69 31.40
CA TYR A 227 10.97 -16.67 31.26
C TYR A 227 10.68 -15.94 32.56
N GLN A 228 10.06 -14.78 32.40
CA GLN A 228 9.40 -14.02 33.46
C GLN A 228 7.98 -13.70 33.00
N GLU A 229 6.98 -14.28 33.67
CA GLU A 229 5.58 -13.93 33.47
C GLU A 229 5.35 -12.46 33.87
N PHE A 230 6.04 -11.98 34.90
CA PHE A 230 5.97 -10.58 35.33
C PHE A 230 7.34 -9.98 35.61
N TRP A 231 7.50 -8.70 35.27
CA TRP A 231 8.64 -7.91 35.74
C TRP A 231 8.46 -7.51 37.20
N TYR A 232 9.52 -6.97 37.80
CA TYR A 232 9.44 -6.52 39.19
C TYR A 232 8.45 -5.35 39.32
N ARG A 233 7.39 -5.52 40.12
CA ARG A 233 6.42 -4.48 40.45
C ARG A 233 6.95 -3.57 41.55
N GLY A 234 7.79 -2.62 41.15
CA GLY A 234 8.27 -1.52 41.99
C GLY A 234 7.69 -0.15 41.57
N GLY A 235 8.12 0.91 42.24
CA GLY A 235 7.75 2.27 41.86
C GLY A 235 8.64 2.79 40.73
N TRP A 236 8.34 4.01 40.24
CA TRP A 236 9.21 4.74 39.31
C TRP A 236 9.62 3.91 38.07
N PHE A 237 10.89 3.54 37.96
CA PHE A 237 11.46 2.71 36.90
C PHE A 237 12.17 1.46 37.47
N ASP A 238 11.82 1.05 38.70
CA ASP A 238 12.39 -0.13 39.36
C ASP A 238 12.20 -1.40 38.53
N ASN A 239 11.13 -1.48 37.74
CA ASN A 239 10.82 -2.60 36.87
C ASN A 239 11.91 -2.81 35.79
N LEU A 240 12.29 -1.74 35.11
CA LEU A 240 13.28 -1.74 34.04
C LEU A 240 14.69 -1.95 34.61
N GLU A 241 15.01 -1.32 35.73
CA GLU A 241 16.28 -1.51 36.46
C GLU A 241 16.45 -2.97 36.88
N MET A 242 15.43 -3.56 37.51
CA MET A 242 15.48 -4.95 37.96
C MET A 242 15.50 -5.94 36.80
N TYR A 243 14.76 -5.69 35.73
CA TYR A 243 14.84 -6.49 34.51
C TYR A 243 16.27 -6.48 33.96
N TRP A 244 16.87 -5.30 33.76
CA TRP A 244 18.21 -5.20 33.18
C TRP A 244 19.24 -5.94 34.04
N ARG A 245 19.15 -5.82 35.37
CA ARG A 245 20.00 -6.57 36.32
C ARG A 245 19.77 -8.08 36.28
N ASP A 246 18.53 -8.52 36.08
CA ASP A 246 18.19 -9.93 35.95
C ASP A 246 18.65 -10.53 34.62
N PHE A 247 18.61 -9.75 33.54
CA PHE A 247 19.08 -10.18 32.23
C PHE A 247 20.62 -10.13 32.16
N ALA A 248 21.23 -9.02 32.55
CA ALA A 248 22.67 -8.78 32.54
C ALA A 248 23.39 -9.38 33.78
N LYS A 249 23.02 -10.61 34.15
CA LYS A 249 23.78 -11.47 35.07
C LYS A 249 23.94 -12.86 34.45
N PRO A 250 24.93 -13.65 34.89
CA PRO A 250 25.09 -14.99 34.37
C PRO A 250 23.90 -15.90 34.66
N GLY A 251 23.55 -16.77 33.71
CA GLY A 251 22.52 -17.80 33.85
C GLY A 251 21.12 -17.42 33.37
N MET A 252 20.15 -18.26 33.71
CA MET A 252 18.77 -18.14 33.24
C MET A 252 17.94 -17.12 34.01
N LEU A 253 16.89 -16.59 33.38
CA LEU A 253 15.91 -15.75 34.06
C LEU A 253 15.17 -16.58 35.12
N THR A 254 14.92 -15.98 36.28
CA THR A 254 14.06 -16.58 37.31
C THR A 254 12.65 -16.05 37.13
N ASN A 255 11.69 -16.96 36.97
CA ASN A 255 10.30 -16.58 36.82
C ASN A 255 9.80 -15.83 38.07
N ARG A 256 8.95 -14.83 37.86
CA ARG A 256 8.38 -14.00 38.91
C ARG A 256 6.88 -13.99 38.73
N ASN A 257 6.18 -14.30 39.82
CA ASN A 257 4.73 -14.39 39.89
C ASN A 257 4.18 -13.51 41.00
N TYR A 258 3.01 -12.94 40.74
CA TYR A 258 2.27 -12.11 41.69
C TYR A 258 0.86 -12.67 41.85
N LEU A 259 0.29 -12.48 43.04
CA LEU A 259 -1.12 -12.79 43.26
C LEU A 259 -2.00 -11.77 42.50
N PRO A 260 -3.19 -12.16 42.04
CA PRO A 260 -4.11 -11.26 41.32
C PRO A 260 -4.43 -9.96 42.07
N GLU A 261 -4.41 -9.99 43.41
CA GLU A 261 -4.72 -8.83 44.26
C GLU A 261 -3.56 -7.83 44.40
N GLN A 262 -2.44 -8.03 43.68
CA GLN A 262 -1.26 -7.18 43.73
C GLN A 262 -1.00 -6.46 42.39
N PRO A 263 -1.94 -5.66 41.85
CA PRO A 263 -1.78 -5.04 40.53
C PRO A 263 -0.56 -4.10 40.49
N PRO A 264 0.12 -3.97 39.34
CA PRO A 264 1.20 -2.98 39.20
C PRO A 264 0.64 -1.57 39.29
N GLN A 265 1.42 -0.63 39.83
CA GLN A 265 0.97 0.76 40.03
C GLN A 265 0.50 1.46 38.75
N ARG A 266 1.11 1.13 37.59
CA ARG A 266 0.77 1.72 36.29
C ARG A 266 -0.26 0.92 35.51
N HIS A 267 -0.83 -0.13 36.10
CA HIS A 267 -1.78 -1.04 35.42
C HIS A 267 -1.22 -1.65 34.12
N GLN A 268 0.11 -1.68 33.97
CA GLN A 268 0.83 -2.29 32.86
C GLN A 268 1.98 -3.12 33.43
N ASP A 269 2.28 -4.24 32.79
CA ASP A 269 3.36 -5.14 33.16
C ASP A 269 4.02 -5.71 31.92
N ASN A 270 5.28 -6.11 32.05
CA ASN A 270 6.06 -6.70 30.98
C ASN A 270 6.29 -8.18 31.28
N ALA A 271 6.35 -8.99 30.24
CA ALA A 271 6.75 -10.39 30.29
C ALA A 271 7.98 -10.58 29.41
N THR A 272 8.80 -11.59 29.68
CA THR A 272 10.01 -11.87 28.89
C THR A 272 10.19 -13.36 28.67
N LEU A 273 10.42 -13.74 27.43
CA LEU A 273 10.73 -15.11 27.01
C LEU A 273 12.14 -15.12 26.42
N ALA A 274 13.02 -15.98 26.96
CA ALA A 274 14.42 -16.04 26.57
C ALA A 274 14.80 -17.45 26.09
N ALA A 275 15.46 -17.54 24.94
CA ALA A 275 16.03 -18.76 24.40
C ALA A 275 17.54 -18.80 24.65
N HIS A 276 18.08 -19.98 24.97
CA HIS A 276 19.48 -20.18 25.32
C HIS A 276 20.13 -21.21 24.41
N MET A 277 21.34 -20.92 23.94
CA MET A 277 22.11 -21.81 23.08
C MET A 277 23.61 -21.68 23.35
N GLU A 278 24.32 -22.80 23.41
CA GLU A 278 25.79 -22.82 23.42
C GLU A 278 26.28 -23.03 21.99
N LEU A 279 27.17 -22.15 21.54
CA LEU A 279 27.73 -22.19 20.18
C LEU A 279 29.23 -22.47 20.22
N ALA A 280 29.67 -23.46 19.44
CA ALA A 280 31.08 -23.72 19.18
C ALA A 280 31.71 -22.63 18.29
N GLN A 281 33.04 -22.65 18.16
CA GLN A 281 33.75 -21.72 17.27
C GLN A 281 33.23 -21.81 15.83
N GLY A 282 32.83 -20.68 15.26
CA GLY A 282 32.29 -20.53 13.92
C GLY A 282 30.87 -21.07 13.74
N GLU A 283 30.24 -21.58 14.80
CA GLU A 283 28.86 -22.06 14.74
C GLU A 283 27.89 -20.87 14.59
N ARG A 284 26.86 -21.08 13.77
CA ARG A 284 25.75 -20.15 13.57
C ARG A 284 24.44 -20.84 13.94
N ARG A 285 23.61 -20.17 14.76
CA ARG A 285 22.25 -20.63 15.08
C ARG A 285 21.26 -19.49 14.97
N LYS A 286 20.02 -19.87 14.66
CA LYS A 286 18.87 -18.99 14.46
C LYS A 286 17.83 -19.26 15.53
N VAL A 287 17.33 -18.20 16.16
CA VAL A 287 16.21 -18.25 17.09
C VAL A 287 15.00 -17.57 16.46
N ARG A 288 13.88 -18.30 16.37
CA ARG A 288 12.64 -17.82 15.75
C ARG A 288 11.63 -17.43 16.82
N PHE A 289 11.27 -16.15 16.83
CA PHE A 289 10.21 -15.59 17.65
C PHE A 289 9.01 -15.16 16.82
N VAL A 290 7.82 -15.25 17.42
CA VAL A 290 6.60 -14.64 16.91
C VAL A 290 5.99 -13.77 18.00
N LEU A 291 5.60 -12.55 17.64
CA LEU A 291 4.71 -11.71 18.43
C LEU A 291 3.37 -11.62 17.69
N SER A 292 2.31 -12.17 18.26
CA SER A 292 0.96 -12.13 17.67
C SER A 292 -0.01 -11.35 18.55
N TRP A 293 -1.14 -10.94 17.97
CA TRP A 293 -2.20 -10.22 18.67
C TRP A 293 -3.58 -10.67 18.23
N ASN A 294 -4.57 -10.43 19.09
CA ASN A 294 -5.98 -10.67 18.80
C ASN A 294 -6.85 -9.67 19.55
N PHE A 295 -7.33 -8.64 18.86
CA PHE A 295 -8.29 -7.64 19.38
C PHE A 295 -9.56 -7.68 18.54
N PRO A 296 -10.45 -8.67 18.80
CA PRO A 296 -11.44 -9.09 17.82
C PRO A 296 -12.53 -8.07 17.53
N ASN A 297 -12.87 -7.20 18.49
CA ASN A 297 -14.04 -6.34 18.42
C ASN A 297 -13.67 -4.93 17.92
N VAL A 298 -14.38 -4.45 16.91
CA VAL A 298 -14.18 -3.14 16.29
C VAL A 298 -15.42 -2.30 16.49
N ILE A 299 -15.24 -1.03 16.83
CA ILE A 299 -16.29 -0.01 16.87
C ILE A 299 -15.93 1.10 15.89
N ASN A 300 -16.94 1.71 15.25
CA ASN A 300 -16.69 2.93 14.48
C ASN A 300 -16.43 4.09 15.44
N HIS A 301 -15.15 4.40 15.66
CA HIS A 301 -14.69 5.52 16.47
C HIS A 301 -14.42 6.77 15.64
N TRP A 302 -14.37 6.65 14.31
CA TRP A 302 -14.09 7.75 13.39
C TRP A 302 -15.32 8.62 13.18
N ASN A 303 -16.41 7.99 12.74
CA ASN A 303 -17.69 8.61 12.47
C ASN A 303 -18.79 7.83 13.22
N PRO A 304 -18.77 7.95 14.56
CA PRO A 304 -19.67 7.20 15.41
C PRO A 304 -21.12 7.56 15.06
N GLU A 305 -21.96 6.53 14.94
CA GLU A 305 -23.39 6.74 14.75
C GLU A 305 -23.98 7.50 15.95
N PRO A 306 -25.01 8.34 15.76
CA PRO A 306 -25.67 9.05 16.87
C PRO A 306 -26.37 8.14 17.90
N ALA A 307 -26.38 6.83 17.67
CA ALA A 307 -27.06 5.84 18.49
C ALA A 307 -26.44 5.71 19.89
N VAL A 308 -27.27 5.31 20.87
CA VAL A 308 -26.85 5.11 22.28
C VAL A 308 -25.81 3.99 22.43
N GLN A 309 -25.76 3.04 21.48
CA GLN A 309 -24.71 2.02 21.40
C GLN A 309 -24.10 2.05 19.99
N PRO A 310 -22.76 2.08 19.85
CA PRO A 310 -22.10 2.07 18.55
C PRO A 310 -22.25 0.71 17.89
N THR A 311 -22.48 0.68 16.58
CA THR A 311 -22.42 -0.58 15.83
C THR A 311 -21.01 -1.15 15.89
N ALA A 312 -20.92 -2.43 16.25
CA ALA A 312 -19.68 -3.17 16.35
C ALA A 312 -19.63 -4.30 15.32
N TRP A 313 -18.42 -4.61 14.86
CA TRP A 313 -18.14 -5.78 14.03
C TRP A 313 -16.88 -6.48 14.53
N ARG A 314 -16.51 -7.59 13.89
CA ARG A 314 -15.29 -8.32 14.26
C ARG A 314 -14.24 -8.25 13.16
N ASN A 315 -12.98 -8.21 13.55
CA ASN A 315 -11.88 -8.37 12.60
C ASN A 315 -11.94 -9.73 11.92
N TYR A 316 -11.61 -9.76 10.64
CA TYR A 316 -11.53 -11.00 9.87
C TYR A 316 -10.64 -12.07 10.52
N TYR A 317 -9.47 -11.69 11.04
CA TYR A 317 -8.53 -12.65 11.65
C TYR A 317 -9.12 -13.36 12.88
N ALA A 318 -10.10 -12.74 13.56
CA ALA A 318 -10.79 -13.36 14.70
C ALA A 318 -11.78 -14.47 14.29
N GLY A 319 -12.10 -14.57 12.98
CA GLY A 319 -12.76 -15.73 12.39
C GLY A 319 -11.78 -16.84 11.96
N LEU A 320 -10.49 -16.53 11.87
CA LEU A 320 -9.43 -17.49 11.51
C LEU A 320 -8.77 -18.13 12.73
N PHE A 321 -8.57 -17.34 13.79
CA PHE A 321 -7.87 -17.73 15.00
C PHE A 321 -8.72 -17.39 16.23
N LEU A 322 -8.71 -18.28 17.22
CA LEU A 322 -9.45 -18.09 18.46
C LEU A 322 -8.89 -16.91 19.29
N ASP A 323 -7.56 -16.84 19.39
CA ASP A 323 -6.82 -15.86 20.16
C ASP A 323 -5.39 -15.66 19.59
N SER A 324 -4.58 -14.82 20.23
CA SER A 324 -3.20 -14.59 19.75
C SER A 324 -2.31 -15.83 19.93
N LEU A 325 -2.59 -16.69 20.91
CA LEU A 325 -1.84 -17.93 21.11
C LEU A 325 -2.01 -18.88 19.92
N ALA A 326 -3.24 -19.03 19.42
CA ALA A 326 -3.52 -19.85 18.24
C ALA A 326 -2.81 -19.34 16.98
N SER A 327 -2.77 -18.03 16.75
CA SER A 327 -2.05 -17.46 15.61
C SER A 327 -0.53 -17.55 15.76
N ALA A 328 0.02 -17.42 16.98
CA ALA A 328 1.44 -17.61 17.25
C ALA A 328 1.90 -19.05 16.95
N GLN A 329 1.14 -20.03 17.45
CA GLN A 329 1.42 -21.46 17.24
C GLN A 329 1.31 -21.83 15.76
N TYR A 330 0.30 -21.30 15.06
CA TYR A 330 0.19 -21.49 13.61
C TYR A 330 1.40 -20.94 12.87
N ALA A 331 1.80 -19.69 13.16
CA ALA A 331 2.91 -19.03 12.48
C ALA A 331 4.25 -19.75 12.70
N LEU A 332 4.53 -20.29 13.90
CA LEU A 332 5.75 -21.07 14.16
C LEU A 332 5.71 -22.44 13.48
N ARG A 333 4.58 -23.15 13.56
CA ARG A 333 4.44 -24.47 12.92
C ARG A 333 4.55 -24.40 11.39
N GLU A 334 3.97 -23.37 10.80
CA GLU A 334 4.00 -23.13 9.35
C GLU A 334 5.16 -22.24 8.91
N TRP A 335 6.13 -21.95 9.79
CA TRP A 335 7.18 -20.96 9.54
C TRP A 335 7.87 -21.17 8.19
N GLU A 336 8.34 -22.39 7.92
CA GLU A 336 9.08 -22.69 6.69
C GLU A 336 8.21 -22.46 5.44
N ARG A 337 6.95 -22.88 5.46
CA ARG A 337 6.03 -22.69 4.33
C ARG A 337 5.74 -21.20 4.10
N LEU A 338 5.46 -20.47 5.18
CA LEU A 338 5.14 -19.04 5.12
C LEU A 338 6.35 -18.22 4.67
N GLU A 339 7.53 -18.52 5.20
CA GLU A 339 8.78 -17.86 4.89
C GLU A 339 9.20 -18.11 3.43
N VAL A 340 9.19 -19.38 2.99
CA VAL A 340 9.56 -19.75 1.62
C VAL A 340 8.61 -19.10 0.61
N ALA A 341 7.29 -19.21 0.81
CA ALA A 341 6.31 -18.61 -0.12
C ALA A 341 6.45 -17.08 -0.21
N THR A 342 6.72 -16.42 0.92
CA THR A 342 6.96 -14.97 0.97
C THR A 342 8.29 -14.61 0.29
N ARG A 343 9.33 -15.42 0.47
CA ARG A 343 10.64 -15.22 -0.13
C ARG A 343 10.64 -15.52 -1.63
N ASP A 344 9.85 -16.48 -2.10
CA ASP A 344 9.67 -16.74 -3.53
C ASP A 344 9.05 -15.53 -4.22
N PHE A 345 8.04 -14.90 -3.62
CA PHE A 345 7.48 -13.64 -4.11
C PHE A 345 8.54 -12.52 -4.12
N GLN A 346 9.22 -12.29 -3.01
CA GLN A 346 10.28 -11.27 -2.92
C GLN A 346 11.35 -11.51 -4.00
N THR A 347 11.82 -12.75 -4.13
CA THR A 347 12.85 -13.13 -5.11
C THR A 347 12.34 -12.89 -6.52
N ALA A 348 11.13 -13.31 -6.86
CA ALA A 348 10.53 -13.07 -8.16
C ALA A 348 10.46 -11.58 -8.48
N LEU A 349 9.99 -10.75 -7.54
CA LEU A 349 9.85 -9.30 -7.68
C LEU A 349 11.20 -8.61 -7.91
N PHE A 350 12.22 -8.89 -7.10
CA PHE A 350 13.54 -8.27 -7.20
C PHE A 350 14.43 -8.90 -8.28
N SER A 351 14.07 -10.07 -8.79
CA SER A 351 14.73 -10.70 -9.93
C SER A 351 14.25 -10.07 -11.24
N THR A 352 14.58 -8.82 -11.46
CA THR A 352 14.08 -8.02 -12.58
C THR A 352 15.20 -7.23 -13.25
N THR A 353 15.00 -6.84 -14.50
CA THR A 353 15.87 -5.89 -15.22
C THR A 353 15.33 -4.46 -15.16
N VAL A 354 14.18 -4.24 -14.52
CA VAL A 354 13.62 -2.91 -14.28
C VAL A 354 14.58 -2.10 -13.38
N PRO A 355 14.75 -0.78 -13.61
CA PRO A 355 15.73 0.02 -12.86
C PRO A 355 15.56 -0.07 -11.33
N PRO A 356 16.65 -0.10 -10.54
CA PRO A 356 16.57 -0.28 -9.08
C PRO A 356 15.68 0.76 -8.37
N VAL A 357 15.71 2.03 -8.79
CA VAL A 357 14.90 3.11 -8.19
C VAL A 357 13.40 2.89 -8.39
N ILE A 358 13.02 2.28 -9.52
CA ILE A 358 11.63 1.90 -9.80
C ILE A 358 11.22 0.76 -8.87
N MET A 359 12.09 -0.24 -8.67
CA MET A 359 11.80 -1.35 -7.76
C MET A 359 11.78 -0.93 -6.30
N GLU A 360 12.57 0.07 -5.91
CA GLU A 360 12.46 0.70 -4.59
C GLU A 360 11.06 1.29 -4.39
N ALA A 361 10.56 2.09 -5.35
CA ALA A 361 9.22 2.67 -5.30
C ALA A 361 8.11 1.61 -5.27
N VAL A 362 8.15 0.64 -6.19
CA VAL A 362 7.16 -0.44 -6.30
C VAL A 362 7.10 -1.24 -5.01
N SER A 363 8.25 -1.75 -4.54
CA SER A 363 8.28 -2.63 -3.37
C SER A 363 7.92 -1.90 -2.08
N ALA A 364 8.38 -0.65 -1.91
CA ALA A 364 8.16 0.08 -0.69
C ALA A 364 6.68 0.40 -0.47
N ASN A 365 5.94 0.79 -1.52
CA ASN A 365 4.53 1.16 -1.40
C ASN A 365 3.57 -0.05 -1.30
N LEU A 366 4.06 -1.30 -1.48
CA LEU A 366 3.29 -2.50 -1.09
C LEU A 366 3.03 -2.55 0.42
N SER A 367 3.84 -1.84 1.22
CA SER A 367 3.69 -1.75 2.68
C SER A 367 2.36 -1.15 3.11
N VAL A 368 1.71 -0.34 2.26
CA VAL A 368 0.42 0.29 2.55
C VAL A 368 -0.66 -0.76 2.82
N LEU A 369 -0.60 -1.90 2.13
CA LEU A 369 -1.53 -3.02 2.37
C LEU A 369 -1.39 -3.64 3.77
N LYS A 370 -0.29 -3.38 4.47
CA LYS A 370 -0.02 -3.86 5.83
C LYS A 370 -0.18 -2.77 6.89
N SER A 371 -0.57 -1.55 6.53
CA SER A 371 -0.77 -0.46 7.48
C SER A 371 -2.21 -0.43 8.02
N ALA A 372 -2.45 0.44 9.00
CA ALA A 372 -3.79 0.74 9.52
C ALA A 372 -4.72 1.42 8.50
N ALA A 373 -4.22 1.80 7.32
CA ALA A 373 -5.07 2.30 6.24
C ALA A 373 -5.96 1.20 5.66
N CYS A 374 -5.59 -0.08 5.83
CA CYS A 374 -6.33 -1.21 5.32
C CYS A 374 -7.01 -2.00 6.44
N LEU A 375 -8.25 -2.44 6.21
CA LEU A 375 -9.06 -3.25 7.10
C LEU A 375 -9.62 -4.47 6.36
N ARG A 376 -9.93 -5.51 7.13
CA ARG A 376 -10.75 -6.63 6.65
C ARG A 376 -11.97 -6.82 7.54
N LEU A 377 -13.14 -6.73 6.91
CA LEU A 377 -14.43 -6.87 7.59
C LEU A 377 -14.68 -8.31 8.03
N THR A 378 -15.71 -8.54 8.85
CA THR A 378 -16.03 -9.85 9.42
C THR A 378 -16.15 -10.96 8.38
N ASP A 379 -16.71 -10.66 7.21
CA ASP A 379 -16.89 -11.59 6.08
C ASP A 379 -15.60 -11.80 5.25
N GLY A 380 -14.55 -11.06 5.58
CA GLY A 380 -13.29 -11.04 4.87
C GLY A 380 -13.20 -10.02 3.74
N SER A 381 -14.25 -9.26 3.46
CA SER A 381 -14.21 -8.20 2.45
C SER A 381 -13.19 -7.12 2.82
N PHE A 382 -12.56 -6.55 1.81
CA PHE A 382 -11.57 -5.50 1.97
C PHE A 382 -12.23 -4.13 2.15
N TYR A 383 -11.62 -3.33 3.00
CA TYR A 383 -11.95 -1.93 3.19
C TYR A 383 -10.66 -1.14 3.37
N GLY A 384 -10.61 0.08 2.87
CA GLY A 384 -9.48 0.98 3.10
C GLY A 384 -9.89 2.42 3.38
N PHE A 385 -9.10 3.10 4.20
CA PHE A 385 -9.04 4.56 4.29
C PHE A 385 -8.15 5.10 3.17
N GLU A 386 -8.14 6.42 2.97
CA GLU A 386 -7.17 7.04 2.06
C GLU A 386 -5.77 7.04 2.66
N GLY A 387 -5.66 7.30 3.96
CA GLY A 387 -4.42 7.25 4.72
C GLY A 387 -4.69 7.21 6.22
N CYS A 388 -3.67 7.55 7.01
CA CYS A 388 -3.74 7.56 8.47
C CYS A 388 -3.16 8.87 9.02
N ILE A 389 -3.83 9.49 9.97
CA ILE A 389 -3.18 10.42 10.90
C ILE A 389 -2.70 9.66 12.14
N GLU A 390 -2.16 10.36 13.13
CA GLU A 390 -1.40 9.74 14.23
C GLU A 390 -2.20 8.66 14.98
N ASP A 391 -3.47 8.93 15.32
CA ASP A 391 -4.32 8.10 16.18
C ASP A 391 -5.62 7.64 15.51
N VAL A 392 -5.86 8.07 14.27
CA VAL A 392 -7.15 7.91 13.61
C VAL A 392 -6.95 7.90 12.08
N GLY A 393 -7.86 7.30 11.31
CA GLY A 393 -7.75 7.22 9.83
C GLY A 393 -7.61 8.60 9.16
N CYS A 394 -7.52 8.70 7.85
CA CYS A 394 -7.70 9.99 7.19
C CYS A 394 -8.68 9.81 6.05
N CYS A 395 -9.67 10.72 6.01
CA CYS A 395 -10.76 10.71 5.04
C CYS A 395 -11.49 9.35 5.00
N GLU A 396 -12.46 9.14 5.90
CA GLU A 396 -13.19 7.87 6.00
C GLU A 396 -13.80 7.44 4.67
N GLY A 397 -13.83 6.13 4.50
CA GLY A 397 -14.39 5.44 3.36
C GLY A 397 -13.32 5.03 2.38
N SER A 398 -13.59 3.91 1.69
CA SER A 398 -12.81 3.48 0.53
C SER A 398 -13.08 4.43 -0.64
N CYS A 399 -12.44 5.59 -0.58
CA CYS A 399 -12.68 6.71 -1.46
C CYS A 399 -12.42 6.32 -2.93
N THR A 400 -13.45 6.31 -3.76
CA THR A 400 -13.38 5.71 -5.09
C THR A 400 -12.33 6.38 -5.97
N HIS A 401 -12.18 7.71 -5.87
CA HIS A 401 -11.22 8.48 -6.64
C HIS A 401 -9.76 8.27 -6.20
N VAL A 402 -9.47 8.04 -4.90
CA VAL A 402 -8.11 7.76 -4.41
C VAL A 402 -7.71 6.35 -4.80
N TRP A 403 -8.61 5.40 -4.56
CA TRP A 403 -8.41 4.00 -4.88
C TRP A 403 -8.43 3.71 -6.40
N ASN A 404 -8.75 4.70 -7.26
CA ASN A 404 -8.50 4.60 -8.71
C ASN A 404 -7.02 4.39 -9.03
N TYR A 405 -6.13 5.01 -8.25
CA TYR A 405 -4.69 4.98 -8.49
C TYR A 405 -4.02 3.69 -8.02
N ALA A 406 -4.67 2.94 -7.13
CA ALA A 406 -4.08 1.76 -6.48
C ALA A 406 -4.04 0.55 -7.44
N TYR A 407 -2.89 0.34 -8.10
CA TYR A 407 -2.68 -0.78 -9.03
C TYR A 407 -2.02 -2.02 -8.39
N ALA A 408 -1.57 -1.95 -7.13
CA ALA A 408 -0.98 -3.12 -6.46
C ALA A 408 -2.02 -4.20 -6.10
N LEU A 409 -3.11 -3.79 -5.43
CA LEU A 409 -4.15 -4.68 -4.92
C LEU A 409 -4.81 -5.57 -6.01
N PRO A 410 -5.28 -5.04 -7.16
CA PRO A 410 -5.90 -5.85 -8.21
C PRO A 410 -5.01 -6.98 -8.76
N PHE A 411 -3.69 -6.80 -8.81
CA PHE A 411 -2.79 -7.82 -9.37
C PHE A 411 -2.29 -8.80 -8.30
N LEU A 412 -2.11 -8.35 -7.06
CA LEU A 412 -1.56 -9.17 -5.98
C LEU A 412 -2.63 -9.90 -5.17
N PHE A 413 -3.78 -9.25 -4.91
CA PHE A 413 -4.91 -9.82 -4.18
C PHE A 413 -6.26 -9.47 -4.87
N PRO A 414 -6.51 -9.98 -6.09
CA PRO A 414 -7.70 -9.66 -6.87
C PRO A 414 -9.02 -10.02 -6.19
N SER A 415 -9.05 -11.01 -5.29
CA SER A 415 -10.24 -11.32 -4.46
C SER A 415 -10.60 -10.15 -3.55
N LEU A 416 -9.60 -9.53 -2.92
CA LEU A 416 -9.77 -8.38 -2.03
C LEU A 416 -10.24 -7.15 -2.80
N GLU A 417 -9.61 -6.82 -3.94
CA GLU A 417 -10.05 -5.71 -4.81
C GLU A 417 -11.53 -5.88 -5.22
N ARG A 418 -11.90 -7.06 -5.74
CA ARG A 418 -13.28 -7.33 -6.16
C ARG A 418 -14.26 -7.25 -5.00
N SER A 419 -13.88 -7.69 -3.80
CA SER A 419 -14.75 -7.58 -2.63
C SER A 419 -15.05 -6.11 -2.28
N MET A 420 -14.04 -5.23 -2.27
CA MET A 420 -14.23 -3.79 -2.06
C MET A 420 -15.14 -3.19 -3.13
N ARG A 421 -14.98 -3.60 -4.40
CA ARG A 421 -15.79 -3.10 -5.52
C ARG A 421 -17.24 -3.60 -5.46
N SER A 422 -17.47 -4.83 -5.02
CA SER A 422 -18.81 -5.35 -4.74
C SER A 422 -19.50 -4.60 -3.61
N LEU A 423 -18.76 -4.22 -2.56
CA LEU A 423 -19.31 -3.37 -1.50
C LEU A 423 -19.68 -1.99 -2.03
N ASP A 424 -18.81 -1.37 -2.83
CA ASP A 424 -19.07 -0.07 -3.46
C ASP A 424 -20.34 -0.08 -4.32
N PHE A 425 -20.46 -0.99 -5.29
CA PHE A 425 -21.66 -1.09 -6.12
C PHE A 425 -22.94 -1.43 -5.35
N ARG A 426 -22.82 -2.13 -4.22
CA ARG A 426 -23.98 -2.52 -3.41
C ARG A 426 -24.44 -1.41 -2.47
N TYR A 427 -23.51 -0.67 -1.89
CA TYR A 427 -23.79 0.21 -0.75
C TYR A 427 -23.62 1.70 -1.07
N ASN A 428 -22.88 2.06 -2.12
CA ASN A 428 -22.74 3.46 -2.55
C ASN A 428 -23.66 3.82 -3.73
N TYR A 429 -24.28 2.85 -4.38
CA TYR A 429 -25.26 3.09 -5.43
C TYR A 429 -26.51 3.79 -4.90
N ARG A 430 -26.97 4.82 -5.63
CA ARG A 430 -28.22 5.52 -5.40
C ARG A 430 -29.13 5.40 -6.62
N GLU A 431 -30.43 5.43 -6.40
CA GLU A 431 -31.43 5.44 -7.47
C GLU A 431 -31.12 6.56 -8.48
N GLY A 432 -31.22 6.25 -9.78
CA GLY A 432 -30.87 7.17 -10.87
C GLY A 432 -29.44 7.03 -11.42
N GLY A 433 -28.59 6.17 -10.84
CA GLY A 433 -27.24 5.87 -11.37
C GLY A 433 -26.09 6.61 -10.69
N SER A 434 -26.39 7.51 -9.75
CA SER A 434 -25.39 8.23 -8.95
C SER A 434 -24.67 7.28 -7.98
N MET A 435 -23.36 7.45 -7.82
CA MET A 435 -22.56 6.73 -6.84
C MET A 435 -22.03 7.70 -5.77
N ALA A 436 -22.23 7.38 -4.50
CA ALA A 436 -21.41 7.96 -3.43
C ALA A 436 -19.94 7.55 -3.66
N PHE A 437 -19.00 8.44 -3.34
CA PHE A 437 -17.58 8.15 -3.56
C PHE A 437 -16.87 7.66 -2.30
N ARG A 438 -17.55 7.56 -1.15
CA ARG A 438 -17.01 7.03 0.11
C ARG A 438 -17.88 5.89 0.62
N LEU A 439 -17.30 4.69 0.69
CA LEU A 439 -17.94 3.53 1.32
C LEU A 439 -17.98 3.70 2.85
N MET A 440 -19.16 3.83 3.45
CA MET A 440 -19.29 4.13 4.87
C MET A 440 -19.23 2.88 5.77
N LEU A 441 -18.66 3.01 6.98
CA LEU A 441 -18.69 1.98 8.02
C LEU A 441 -19.67 2.30 9.16
N PRO A 442 -20.36 1.33 9.77
CA PRO A 442 -20.50 -0.05 9.31
C PRO A 442 -21.16 -0.10 7.93
N VAL A 443 -20.77 -1.09 7.13
CA VAL A 443 -21.33 -1.29 5.79
C VAL A 443 -22.85 -1.44 5.87
N GLY A 444 -23.57 -0.77 4.98
CA GLY A 444 -25.04 -0.76 4.93
C GLY A 444 -25.71 0.41 5.66
N ARG A 445 -24.93 1.30 6.30
CA ARG A 445 -25.45 2.61 6.72
C ARG A 445 -25.72 3.52 5.52
N GLU A 446 -26.46 4.60 5.76
CA GLU A 446 -26.76 5.59 4.74
C GLU A 446 -25.46 6.09 4.06
N PRO A 447 -25.42 6.11 2.71
CA PRO A 447 -24.29 6.69 1.99
C PRO A 447 -24.12 8.15 2.36
N GLU A 448 -22.89 8.67 2.23
CA GLU A 448 -22.64 10.11 2.30
C GLU A 448 -23.63 10.85 1.38
N PRO A 449 -24.31 11.92 1.79
CA PRO A 449 -25.35 12.57 0.96
C PRO A 449 -24.78 13.52 -0.11
N PHE A 450 -23.45 13.57 -0.26
CA PHE A 450 -22.78 14.48 -1.20
C PHE A 450 -22.90 14.02 -2.66
N ARG A 451 -22.65 14.94 -3.59
CA ARG A 451 -22.70 14.70 -5.04
C ARG A 451 -21.74 13.58 -5.48
N ALA A 452 -22.02 13.00 -6.65
CA ALA A 452 -21.12 12.02 -7.24
C ALA A 452 -19.80 12.68 -7.69
N CYS A 453 -18.73 11.91 -7.61
CA CYS A 453 -17.39 12.32 -8.04
C CYS A 453 -17.12 11.71 -9.43
N VAL A 454 -16.86 12.53 -10.46
CA VAL A 454 -16.80 12.08 -11.86
C VAL A 454 -15.72 11.03 -12.07
N ASP A 455 -14.48 11.35 -11.66
CA ASP A 455 -13.34 10.44 -11.76
C ASP A 455 -13.53 9.21 -10.86
N GLY A 456 -14.14 9.35 -9.68
CA GLY A 456 -14.52 8.25 -8.80
C GLY A 456 -15.51 7.28 -9.43
N GLN A 457 -16.61 7.78 -10.00
CA GLN A 457 -17.69 7.00 -10.60
C GLN A 457 -17.27 6.37 -11.93
N MET A 458 -16.71 7.16 -12.85
CA MET A 458 -16.22 6.66 -14.15
C MET A 458 -14.98 5.77 -13.96
N GLY A 459 -14.12 6.09 -13.00
CA GLY A 459 -13.03 5.20 -12.57
C GLY A 459 -13.54 3.88 -12.00
N GLY A 460 -14.68 3.86 -11.30
CA GLY A 460 -15.37 2.65 -10.87
C GLY A 460 -15.71 1.70 -12.02
N VAL A 461 -16.19 2.24 -13.15
CA VAL A 461 -16.47 1.47 -14.38
C VAL A 461 -15.19 0.90 -14.97
N ILE A 462 -14.13 1.70 -15.07
CA ILE A 462 -12.83 1.27 -15.60
C ILE A 462 -12.22 0.17 -14.72
N LYS A 463 -12.32 0.29 -13.39
CA LYS A 463 -11.87 -0.74 -12.44
C LYS A 463 -12.68 -2.03 -12.55
N ALA A 464 -14.00 -1.96 -12.72
CA ALA A 464 -14.80 -3.16 -12.94
C ALA A 464 -14.38 -3.92 -14.21
N TYR A 465 -14.13 -3.19 -15.30
CA TYR A 465 -13.58 -3.75 -16.53
C TYR A 465 -12.18 -4.36 -16.31
N ARG A 466 -11.28 -3.65 -15.62
CA ARG A 466 -9.94 -4.14 -15.25
C ARG A 466 -10.02 -5.44 -14.46
N ASP A 467 -10.83 -5.48 -13.42
CA ASP A 467 -10.93 -6.62 -12.50
C ASP A 467 -11.59 -7.83 -13.17
N TRP A 468 -12.55 -7.59 -14.06
CA TRP A 468 -13.07 -8.63 -14.96
C TRP A 468 -11.99 -9.21 -15.88
N LYS A 469 -11.16 -8.37 -16.50
CA LYS A 469 -10.05 -8.81 -17.38
C LYS A 469 -8.93 -9.54 -16.61
N ILE A 470 -8.67 -9.15 -15.37
CA ILE A 470 -7.69 -9.81 -14.47
C ILE A 470 -8.19 -11.17 -13.97
N SER A 471 -9.49 -11.34 -13.78
CA SER A 471 -10.06 -12.53 -13.14
C SER A 471 -10.69 -13.53 -14.10
N GLY A 472 -11.25 -13.06 -15.22
CA GLY A 472 -12.13 -13.85 -16.07
C GLY A 472 -13.49 -14.18 -15.44
N ASP A 473 -13.87 -13.47 -14.36
CA ASP A 473 -15.04 -13.78 -13.54
C ASP A 473 -16.32 -13.17 -14.13
N HIS A 474 -16.94 -13.89 -15.07
CA HIS A 474 -18.16 -13.47 -15.76
C HIS A 474 -19.37 -13.36 -14.83
N ASP A 475 -19.47 -14.26 -13.84
CA ASP A 475 -20.59 -14.27 -12.89
C ASP A 475 -20.53 -13.05 -11.97
N TRP A 476 -19.33 -12.69 -11.50
CA TRP A 476 -19.12 -11.46 -10.74
C TRP A 476 -19.46 -10.22 -11.58
N LEU A 477 -19.01 -10.14 -12.84
CA LEU A 477 -19.36 -8.99 -13.67
C LEU A 477 -20.89 -8.91 -13.89
N ALA A 478 -21.53 -10.06 -14.17
CA ALA A 478 -22.97 -10.13 -14.38
C ALA A 478 -23.77 -9.64 -13.17
N SER A 479 -23.32 -9.95 -11.95
CA SER A 479 -24.02 -9.52 -10.74
C SER A 479 -23.98 -8.02 -10.47
N HIS A 480 -23.11 -7.27 -11.15
CA HIS A 480 -22.99 -5.81 -11.00
C HIS A 480 -23.29 -5.04 -12.29
N TRP A 481 -23.58 -5.73 -13.39
CA TRP A 481 -23.69 -5.11 -14.71
C TRP A 481 -24.76 -4.02 -14.77
N ASP A 482 -25.92 -4.22 -14.15
CA ASP A 482 -26.99 -3.22 -14.12
C ASP A 482 -26.57 -1.92 -13.45
N VAL A 483 -25.85 -2.01 -12.33
CA VAL A 483 -25.30 -0.84 -11.63
C VAL A 483 -24.23 -0.16 -12.47
N ILE A 484 -23.30 -0.92 -13.05
CA ILE A 484 -22.22 -0.38 -13.89
C ILE A 484 -22.79 0.39 -15.09
N LYS A 485 -23.81 -0.16 -15.75
CA LYS A 485 -24.52 0.52 -16.84
C LYS A 485 -25.09 1.84 -16.37
N GLN A 486 -25.90 1.82 -15.32
CA GLN A 486 -26.55 3.04 -14.79
C GLN A 486 -25.53 4.09 -14.34
N SER A 487 -24.37 3.68 -13.83
CA SER A 487 -23.28 4.61 -13.50
C SER A 487 -22.69 5.34 -14.72
N ILE A 488 -22.63 4.70 -15.89
CA ILE A 488 -22.23 5.36 -17.14
C ILE A 488 -23.34 6.32 -17.59
N GLU A 489 -24.58 5.82 -17.63
CA GLU A 489 -25.73 6.54 -18.18
C GLU A 489 -26.16 7.74 -17.32
N TYR A 490 -25.74 7.77 -16.05
CA TYR A 490 -25.90 8.92 -15.17
C TYR A 490 -25.31 10.22 -15.75
N ALA A 491 -24.29 10.13 -16.62
CA ALA A 491 -23.70 11.30 -17.25
C ALA A 491 -24.75 12.15 -18.01
N TRP A 492 -25.68 11.50 -18.71
CA TRP A 492 -26.74 12.15 -19.49
C TRP A 492 -28.14 11.97 -18.91
N SER A 493 -28.25 11.53 -17.65
CA SER A 493 -29.53 11.38 -16.98
C SER A 493 -30.13 12.75 -16.66
N GLU A 494 -31.44 12.92 -16.91
CA GLU A 494 -32.19 14.11 -16.47
C GLU A 494 -32.23 14.25 -14.94
N GLU A 495 -31.98 13.14 -14.22
CA GLU A 495 -31.91 13.11 -12.75
C GLU A 495 -30.54 13.52 -12.20
N ASN A 496 -29.54 13.73 -13.06
CA ASN A 496 -28.23 14.23 -12.65
C ASN A 496 -28.29 15.75 -12.42
N PRO A 497 -28.29 16.24 -11.16
CA PRO A 497 -28.39 17.67 -10.86
C PRO A 497 -27.15 18.46 -11.29
N ASP A 498 -26.08 17.75 -11.62
CA ASP A 498 -24.81 18.34 -12.04
C ASP A 498 -24.67 18.43 -13.57
N GLY A 499 -25.55 17.75 -14.31
CA GLY A 499 -25.69 17.88 -15.77
C GLY A 499 -24.39 17.60 -16.51
N TRP A 500 -23.76 16.45 -16.27
CA TRP A 500 -22.44 16.14 -16.80
C TRP A 500 -22.36 16.17 -18.33
N ASP A 501 -23.21 15.42 -19.04
CA ASP A 501 -23.33 15.32 -20.52
C ASP A 501 -24.82 15.41 -20.89
N ALA A 502 -25.48 16.53 -20.57
CA ALA A 502 -26.94 16.64 -20.58
C ALA A 502 -27.55 16.55 -22.00
N ASP A 503 -26.80 16.87 -23.05
CA ASP A 503 -27.23 16.76 -24.44
C ASP A 503 -26.76 15.47 -25.13
N LYS A 504 -26.05 14.60 -24.40
CA LYS A 504 -25.63 13.26 -24.80
C LYS A 504 -24.78 13.29 -26.07
N ASP A 505 -23.79 14.18 -26.09
CA ASP A 505 -22.88 14.36 -27.22
C ASP A 505 -21.50 13.70 -26.99
N GLY A 506 -21.21 13.28 -25.75
CA GLY A 506 -19.97 12.62 -25.36
C GLY A 506 -18.95 13.55 -24.69
N VAL A 507 -19.29 14.80 -24.40
CA VAL A 507 -18.45 15.81 -23.72
C VAL A 507 -19.01 16.09 -22.33
N LEU A 508 -18.15 16.38 -21.35
CA LEU A 508 -18.61 16.81 -20.02
C LEU A 508 -18.56 18.33 -19.87
N GLU A 509 -19.68 19.00 -19.63
CA GLU A 509 -19.73 20.47 -19.45
C GLU A 509 -20.29 20.93 -18.11
N GLY A 510 -20.95 20.04 -17.39
CA GLY A 510 -21.62 20.38 -16.14
C GLY A 510 -20.70 20.72 -14.96
N ARG A 511 -21.27 20.65 -13.76
CA ARG A 511 -20.54 20.77 -12.49
C ARG A 511 -19.88 19.43 -12.16
N GLN A 512 -18.57 19.39 -12.05
CA GLN A 512 -17.82 18.13 -12.02
C GLN A 512 -16.94 18.04 -10.77
N HIS A 513 -17.41 17.34 -9.74
CA HIS A 513 -16.61 17.06 -8.53
C HIS A 513 -15.56 15.99 -8.82
N HIS A 514 -14.35 16.13 -8.26
CA HIS A 514 -13.21 15.27 -8.57
C HIS A 514 -12.24 15.12 -7.39
N THR A 515 -11.19 14.31 -7.55
CA THR A 515 -10.24 13.92 -6.49
C THR A 515 -9.47 15.05 -5.78
N LEU A 516 -9.51 16.29 -6.26
CA LEU A 516 -8.88 17.41 -5.54
C LEU A 516 -9.89 18.09 -4.61
N ASP A 517 -11.06 17.50 -4.38
CA ASP A 517 -12.08 17.96 -3.45
C ASP A 517 -12.67 19.33 -3.84
N MET A 518 -12.82 19.59 -5.14
CA MET A 518 -13.63 20.68 -5.69
C MET A 518 -14.35 20.33 -6.98
N GLU A 519 -15.15 21.28 -7.47
CA GLU A 519 -15.84 21.22 -8.73
C GLU A 519 -15.15 22.04 -9.82
N LEU A 520 -14.93 21.40 -10.96
CA LEU A 520 -14.67 22.09 -12.23
C LEU A 520 -15.99 22.36 -12.94
N PHE A 521 -16.01 23.42 -13.74
CA PHE A 521 -17.13 23.77 -14.60
C PHE A 521 -16.71 23.80 -16.07
N GLY A 522 -17.57 23.31 -16.95
CA GLY A 522 -17.29 23.29 -18.38
C GLY A 522 -16.34 22.17 -18.83
N PRO A 523 -16.13 22.07 -20.15
CA PRO A 523 -15.26 21.07 -20.76
C PRO A 523 -13.82 21.10 -20.25
N ASN A 524 -13.32 19.93 -19.83
CA ASN A 524 -11.92 19.69 -19.49
C ASN A 524 -11.50 18.27 -19.90
N ALA A 525 -10.24 18.11 -20.31
CA ALA A 525 -9.76 16.82 -20.84
C ALA A 525 -9.61 15.73 -19.77
N TRP A 526 -9.34 16.12 -18.51
CA TRP A 526 -9.17 15.19 -17.41
C TRP A 526 -10.43 14.36 -17.16
N LEU A 527 -11.55 15.00 -16.83
CA LEU A 527 -12.78 14.31 -16.43
C LEU A 527 -13.54 13.79 -17.64
N SER A 528 -13.51 14.50 -18.78
CA SER A 528 -14.00 13.97 -20.05
C SER A 528 -13.25 12.70 -20.46
N GLY A 529 -11.94 12.64 -20.24
CA GLY A 529 -11.15 11.44 -20.50
C GLY A 529 -11.63 10.22 -19.71
N PHE A 530 -11.91 10.38 -18.42
CA PHE A 530 -12.47 9.30 -17.58
C PHE A 530 -13.81 8.80 -18.13
N TYR A 531 -14.70 9.71 -18.52
CA TYR A 531 -15.98 9.37 -19.14
C TYR A 531 -15.81 8.63 -20.47
N LEU A 532 -14.93 9.10 -21.35
CA LEU A 532 -14.61 8.44 -22.62
C LEU A 532 -14.05 7.03 -22.43
N ALA A 533 -13.15 6.84 -21.45
CA ALA A 533 -12.63 5.52 -21.11
C ALA A 533 -13.72 4.60 -20.54
N ALA A 534 -14.63 5.12 -19.71
CA ALA A 534 -15.77 4.38 -19.18
C ALA A 534 -16.76 3.96 -20.28
N LEU A 535 -17.04 4.82 -21.26
CA LEU A 535 -17.85 4.47 -22.45
C LEU A 535 -17.22 3.31 -23.23
N LYS A 536 -15.91 3.35 -23.42
CA LYS A 536 -15.16 2.31 -24.15
C LYS A 536 -15.18 0.97 -23.40
N ALA A 537 -14.93 0.99 -22.10
CA ALA A 537 -15.02 -0.17 -21.22
C ALA A 537 -16.45 -0.74 -21.17
N GLY A 538 -17.44 0.13 -21.02
CA GLY A 538 -18.86 -0.21 -21.04
C GLY A 538 -19.28 -0.86 -22.35
N ALA A 539 -18.74 -0.41 -23.49
CA ALA A 539 -19.08 -0.98 -24.79
C ALA A 539 -18.59 -2.44 -24.92
N GLU A 540 -17.38 -2.76 -24.46
CA GLU A 540 -16.89 -4.14 -24.45
C GLU A 540 -17.69 -5.04 -23.48
N MET A 541 -18.04 -4.53 -22.30
CA MET A 541 -18.88 -5.28 -21.34
C MET A 541 -20.30 -5.50 -21.87
N ALA A 542 -20.90 -4.49 -22.51
CA ALA A 542 -22.21 -4.60 -23.16
C ALA A 542 -22.20 -5.65 -24.27
N GLU A 543 -21.15 -5.67 -25.10
CA GLU A 543 -20.99 -6.68 -26.14
C GLU A 543 -20.84 -8.09 -25.57
N HIS A 544 -20.11 -8.24 -24.47
CA HIS A 544 -20.00 -9.52 -23.74
C HIS A 544 -21.37 -10.05 -23.29
N PHE A 545 -22.27 -9.18 -22.82
CA PHE A 545 -23.64 -9.55 -22.44
C PHE A 545 -24.65 -9.56 -23.60
N GLY A 546 -24.20 -9.41 -24.85
CA GLY A 546 -25.05 -9.45 -26.04
C GLY A 546 -25.90 -8.19 -26.26
N GLU A 547 -25.57 -7.08 -25.61
CA GLU A 547 -26.28 -5.79 -25.69
C GLU A 547 -25.69 -4.91 -26.81
N ALA A 548 -25.75 -5.41 -28.05
CA ALA A 548 -25.06 -4.82 -29.20
C ALA A 548 -25.44 -3.35 -29.51
N GLU A 549 -26.72 -2.99 -29.38
CA GLU A 549 -27.19 -1.62 -29.64
C GLU A 549 -26.55 -0.62 -28.66
N ARG A 550 -26.40 -1.02 -27.40
CA ARG A 550 -25.77 -0.19 -26.37
C ARG A 550 -24.27 -0.09 -26.57
N ALA A 551 -23.62 -1.19 -26.95
CA ALA A 551 -22.20 -1.17 -27.31
C ALA A 551 -21.93 -0.20 -28.49
N ILE A 552 -22.84 -0.16 -29.48
CA ILE A 552 -22.77 0.80 -30.60
C ILE A 552 -22.97 2.23 -30.11
N GLU A 553 -23.96 2.48 -29.26
CA GLU A 553 -24.22 3.81 -28.70
C GLU A 553 -23.03 4.36 -27.91
N TYR A 554 -22.49 3.58 -26.98
CA TYR A 554 -21.35 3.99 -26.16
C TYR A 554 -20.11 4.26 -27.03
N ARG A 555 -19.87 3.45 -28.07
CA ARG A 555 -18.78 3.70 -29.05
C ARG A 555 -19.02 4.97 -29.87
N ALA A 556 -20.27 5.27 -30.22
CA ALA A 556 -20.62 6.47 -30.97
C ALA A 556 -20.41 7.75 -30.12
N LEU A 557 -20.80 7.72 -28.84
CA LEU A 557 -20.51 8.81 -27.89
C LEU A 557 -19.02 8.98 -27.70
N PHE A 558 -18.29 7.89 -27.47
CA PHE A 558 -16.84 7.90 -27.35
C PHE A 558 -16.18 8.56 -28.58
N ALA A 559 -16.58 8.17 -29.79
CA ALA A 559 -15.98 8.68 -31.02
C ALA A 559 -16.22 10.19 -31.21
N LYS A 560 -17.44 10.68 -30.87
CA LYS A 560 -17.78 12.10 -30.93
C LYS A 560 -17.01 12.91 -29.88
N GLY A 561 -17.07 12.49 -28.63
CA GLY A 561 -16.42 13.18 -27.52
C GLY A 561 -14.90 13.19 -27.66
N LYS A 562 -14.27 12.08 -28.09
CA LYS A 562 -12.84 12.04 -28.42
C LYS A 562 -12.47 13.10 -29.45
N ALA A 563 -13.19 13.13 -30.59
CA ALA A 563 -12.90 14.08 -31.65
C ALA A 563 -13.05 15.52 -31.17
N TRP A 564 -14.11 15.80 -30.38
CA TRP A 564 -14.36 17.13 -29.83
C TRP A 564 -13.27 17.55 -28.85
N VAL A 565 -12.90 16.71 -27.88
CA VAL A 565 -11.87 16.98 -26.87
C VAL A 565 -10.52 17.24 -27.55
N ASP A 566 -10.14 16.39 -28.50
CA ASP A 566 -8.89 16.56 -29.25
C ASP A 566 -8.88 17.88 -30.04
N GLU A 567 -9.99 18.28 -30.66
CA GLU A 567 -10.09 19.51 -31.45
C GLU A 567 -10.12 20.78 -30.58
N HIS A 568 -10.86 20.75 -29.47
CA HIS A 568 -11.24 21.97 -28.75
C HIS A 568 -10.46 22.23 -27.47
N LEU A 569 -9.87 21.19 -26.85
CA LEU A 569 -9.18 21.31 -25.56
C LEU A 569 -7.65 21.24 -25.69
N PHE A 570 -7.12 20.80 -26.83
CA PHE A 570 -5.68 20.81 -27.07
C PHE A 570 -5.22 22.17 -27.60
N ASN A 571 -4.36 22.86 -26.85
CA ASN A 571 -3.92 24.22 -27.20
C ASN A 571 -2.72 24.27 -28.18
N GLY A 572 -2.24 23.11 -28.64
CA GLY A 572 -1.03 22.98 -29.45
C GLY A 572 0.15 22.36 -28.71
N SER A 573 0.13 22.36 -27.38
CA SER A 573 1.17 21.78 -26.51
C SER A 573 0.58 20.79 -25.51
N TYR A 574 -0.54 21.12 -24.87
CA TYR A 574 -1.18 20.33 -23.83
C TYR A 574 -2.69 20.59 -23.79
N TYR A 575 -3.43 19.80 -23.00
CA TYR A 575 -4.88 19.92 -22.87
C TYR A 575 -5.28 20.84 -21.71
N THR A 576 -6.30 21.67 -21.92
CA THR A 576 -6.77 22.68 -20.96
C THR A 576 -8.24 22.48 -20.57
N GLN A 577 -8.74 23.37 -19.70
CA GLN A 577 -10.16 23.55 -19.42
C GLN A 577 -10.69 24.74 -20.23
N ARG A 578 -11.82 24.55 -20.93
CA ARG A 578 -12.48 25.61 -21.67
C ARG A 578 -13.58 26.24 -20.83
N LEU A 579 -13.27 27.37 -20.20
CA LEU A 579 -14.19 28.12 -19.34
C LEU A 579 -13.90 29.63 -19.41
N ASP A 580 -14.92 30.46 -19.54
CA ASP A 580 -14.79 31.91 -19.32
C ASP A 580 -14.87 32.16 -17.82
N LEU A 581 -13.73 32.44 -17.19
CA LEU A 581 -13.64 32.69 -15.75
C LEU A 581 -14.48 33.89 -15.30
N SER A 582 -14.83 34.81 -16.20
CA SER A 582 -15.63 36.00 -15.87
C SER A 582 -17.15 35.76 -15.96
N ASP A 583 -17.58 34.60 -16.46
CA ASP A 583 -19.00 34.31 -16.64
C ASP A 583 -19.65 33.71 -15.39
N ARG A 584 -20.07 34.58 -14.47
CA ARG A 584 -20.81 34.22 -13.26
C ARG A 584 -22.03 33.31 -13.52
N ARG A 585 -22.67 33.40 -14.70
CA ARG A 585 -23.90 32.66 -15.02
C ARG A 585 -23.68 31.15 -15.03
N VAL A 586 -22.45 30.69 -15.25
CA VAL A 586 -22.09 29.26 -15.15
C VAL A 586 -22.39 28.71 -13.75
N LEU A 587 -22.17 29.52 -12.70
CA LEU A 587 -22.42 29.14 -11.31
C LEU A 587 -23.90 29.25 -10.94
N GLU A 588 -24.62 30.22 -11.51
CA GLU A 588 -26.03 30.50 -11.20
C GLU A 588 -26.95 29.33 -11.58
N ILE A 589 -26.56 28.50 -12.54
CA ILE A 589 -27.26 27.25 -12.90
C ILE A 589 -27.35 26.29 -11.69
N TYR A 590 -26.35 26.36 -10.80
CA TYR A 590 -26.17 25.45 -9.67
C TYR A 590 -26.43 26.13 -8.32
N ASP A 591 -27.15 27.26 -8.31
CA ASP A 591 -27.39 28.08 -7.12
C ASP A 591 -28.41 27.46 -6.13
N ASN A 592 -29.10 26.38 -6.54
CA ASN A 592 -30.17 25.73 -5.78
C ASN A 592 -29.74 24.39 -5.13
N GLY A 593 -28.62 24.36 -4.41
CA GLY A 593 -28.20 23.17 -3.65
C GLY A 593 -26.86 23.33 -2.95
N GLU A 594 -26.60 22.46 -1.98
CA GLU A 594 -25.36 22.47 -1.17
C GLU A 594 -24.11 22.42 -2.06
N SER A 595 -23.09 23.19 -1.70
CA SER A 595 -21.78 23.23 -2.34
C SER A 595 -20.70 22.77 -1.33
N LEU A 596 -19.41 22.80 -1.70
CA LEU A 596 -18.29 22.34 -0.85
C LEU A 596 -18.32 22.85 0.60
N ALA A 597 -18.49 24.16 0.78
CA ALA A 597 -18.34 24.83 2.08
C ALA A 597 -19.44 25.85 2.38
N GLY A 598 -20.28 26.17 1.40
CA GLY A 598 -21.33 27.18 1.50
C GLY A 598 -22.70 26.67 1.02
N ASP A 599 -23.69 27.56 1.13
CA ASP A 599 -25.09 27.24 0.82
C ASP A 599 -25.33 26.94 -0.67
N ASN A 600 -24.44 27.41 -1.57
CA ASN A 600 -24.56 27.25 -3.02
C ASN A 600 -23.24 27.48 -3.79
N ALA A 601 -23.25 27.16 -5.10
CA ALA A 601 -22.08 27.25 -5.96
C ALA A 601 -21.56 28.69 -6.15
N VAL A 602 -22.43 29.70 -6.20
CA VAL A 602 -22.02 31.10 -6.35
C VAL A 602 -21.21 31.55 -5.14
N ALA A 603 -21.66 31.23 -3.93
CA ALA A 603 -20.98 31.59 -2.69
C ALA A 603 -19.56 30.96 -2.60
N ASP A 604 -19.43 29.71 -3.03
CA ASP A 604 -18.17 28.98 -2.91
C ASP A 604 -17.17 29.27 -4.02
N TYR A 605 -17.63 29.56 -5.24
CA TYR A 605 -16.75 29.66 -6.42
C TYR A 605 -16.63 31.06 -6.99
N TRP A 606 -17.57 31.97 -6.76
CA TRP A 606 -17.43 33.33 -7.27
C TRP A 606 -16.50 34.16 -6.38
N ASN A 607 -15.54 34.86 -6.99
CA ASN A 607 -14.73 35.85 -6.30
C ASN A 607 -15.20 37.26 -6.67
N GLU A 608 -15.94 37.91 -5.78
CA GLU A 608 -16.45 39.28 -5.99
C GLU A 608 -15.33 40.33 -6.15
N GLU A 609 -14.13 40.09 -5.64
CA GLU A 609 -13.01 41.04 -5.76
C GLU A 609 -12.42 41.05 -7.17
N THR A 610 -12.26 39.87 -7.76
CA THR A 610 -11.57 39.69 -9.05
C THR A 610 -12.55 39.57 -10.21
N GLY A 611 -13.82 39.26 -9.93
CA GLY A 611 -14.82 38.95 -10.95
C GLY A 611 -14.52 37.65 -11.68
N GLU A 612 -13.88 36.70 -11.00
CA GLU A 612 -13.48 35.41 -11.57
C GLU A 612 -14.04 34.22 -10.78
N ILE A 613 -14.28 33.11 -11.47
CA ILE A 613 -14.53 31.79 -10.88
C ILE A 613 -13.23 31.23 -10.28
N LYS A 614 -13.27 30.84 -9.00
CA LYS A 614 -12.15 30.27 -8.23
C LYS A 614 -11.94 28.78 -8.54
N TYR A 615 -10.76 28.28 -8.20
CA TYR A 615 -10.41 26.85 -8.14
C TYR A 615 -10.51 26.10 -9.48
N GLN A 616 -10.41 26.82 -10.59
CA GLN A 616 -10.42 26.26 -11.93
C GLN A 616 -8.99 26.00 -12.45
N ILE A 617 -8.86 25.17 -13.48
CA ILE A 617 -7.61 24.96 -14.22
C ILE A 617 -7.40 26.11 -15.20
N GLY A 618 -8.45 26.48 -15.94
CA GLY A 618 -8.35 27.42 -17.07
C GLY A 618 -7.33 26.92 -18.09
N ASP A 619 -6.36 27.76 -18.45
CA ASP A 619 -5.28 27.44 -19.39
C ASP A 619 -4.11 26.65 -18.76
N GLY A 620 -4.26 26.19 -17.51
CA GLY A 620 -3.21 25.50 -16.76
C GLY A 620 -2.86 24.11 -17.32
N CYS A 621 -1.59 23.73 -17.18
CA CYS A 621 -1.09 22.39 -17.43
C CYS A 621 -1.23 21.55 -16.15
N VAL A 622 -2.34 20.82 -16.04
CA VAL A 622 -2.65 19.95 -14.90
C VAL A 622 -2.05 18.55 -15.09
N ILE A 623 -1.60 17.93 -14.00
CA ILE A 623 -0.94 16.61 -13.97
C ILE A 623 -1.79 15.50 -14.59
N ASP A 624 -3.10 15.56 -14.40
CA ASP A 624 -4.05 14.52 -14.84
C ASP A 624 -4.72 14.79 -16.18
N GLN A 625 -4.27 15.80 -16.92
CA GLN A 625 -4.93 16.25 -18.17
C GLN A 625 -5.21 15.13 -19.18
N VAL A 626 -4.43 14.03 -19.16
CA VAL A 626 -4.58 12.85 -20.02
C VAL A 626 -4.55 11.53 -19.23
N ILE A 627 -4.87 11.53 -17.94
CA ILE A 627 -4.80 10.34 -17.07
C ILE A 627 -5.63 9.14 -17.56
N ALA A 628 -6.73 9.39 -18.27
CA ALA A 628 -7.55 8.31 -18.80
C ALA A 628 -6.80 7.42 -19.81
N GLN A 629 -5.81 7.96 -20.52
CA GLN A 629 -4.94 7.16 -21.38
C GLN A 629 -4.03 6.23 -20.56
N TRP A 630 -3.51 6.68 -19.41
CA TRP A 630 -2.75 5.81 -18.51
C TRP A 630 -3.57 4.59 -18.06
N HIS A 631 -4.82 4.81 -17.65
CA HIS A 631 -5.74 3.73 -17.34
C HIS A 631 -6.00 2.84 -18.55
N ALA A 632 -6.26 3.42 -19.71
CA ALA A 632 -6.56 2.68 -20.93
C ALA A 632 -5.40 1.81 -21.41
N ASN A 633 -4.16 2.31 -21.32
CA ASN A 633 -2.94 1.57 -21.61
C ASN A 633 -2.81 0.36 -20.67
N LEU A 634 -3.00 0.55 -19.36
CA LEU A 634 -2.88 -0.53 -18.37
C LEU A 634 -4.01 -1.58 -18.46
N CYS A 635 -5.21 -1.16 -18.84
CA CYS A 635 -6.38 -2.02 -18.89
C CYS A 635 -6.64 -2.62 -20.28
N GLY A 636 -5.88 -2.23 -21.31
CA GLY A 636 -6.07 -2.69 -22.68
C GLY A 636 -7.31 -2.11 -23.37
N LEU A 637 -7.66 -0.86 -23.10
CA LEU A 637 -8.76 -0.14 -23.77
C LEU A 637 -8.29 0.56 -25.05
N GLY A 638 -6.99 0.71 -25.29
CA GLY A 638 -6.42 1.45 -26.43
C GLY A 638 -6.73 2.95 -26.38
N GLU A 639 -6.55 3.65 -27.51
CA GLU A 639 -6.51 5.13 -27.49
C GLU A 639 -7.79 5.82 -27.00
N ILE A 640 -7.65 6.71 -26.02
CA ILE A 640 -8.67 7.64 -25.52
C ILE A 640 -8.50 9.02 -26.15
N PHE A 641 -7.27 9.49 -26.29
CA PHE A 641 -6.92 10.75 -26.94
C PHE A 641 -6.16 10.50 -28.25
N ASP A 642 -5.81 11.55 -28.98
CA ASP A 642 -4.86 11.45 -30.08
C ASP A 642 -3.43 11.15 -29.57
N PRO A 643 -2.74 10.09 -30.04
CA PRO A 643 -1.44 9.70 -29.50
C PRO A 643 -0.36 10.79 -29.59
N ALA A 644 -0.34 11.58 -30.66
CA ALA A 644 0.66 12.64 -30.83
C ALA A 644 0.40 13.79 -29.84
N LYS A 645 -0.87 14.12 -29.60
CA LYS A 645 -1.28 15.12 -28.61
C LYS A 645 -1.03 14.65 -27.18
N THR A 646 -1.27 13.38 -26.87
CA THR A 646 -0.92 12.79 -25.56
C THR A 646 0.57 12.92 -25.28
N GLN A 647 1.42 12.55 -26.24
CA GLN A 647 2.87 12.70 -26.08
C GLN A 647 3.30 14.15 -25.94
N ALA A 648 2.70 15.07 -26.69
CA ALA A 648 2.98 16.51 -26.55
C ALA A 648 2.58 17.04 -25.16
N ALA A 649 1.41 16.62 -24.67
CA ALA A 649 0.90 16.97 -23.35
C ALA A 649 1.83 16.49 -22.23
N LEU A 650 2.31 15.24 -22.29
CA LEU A 650 3.25 14.70 -21.30
C LEU A 650 4.62 15.40 -21.34
N ARG A 651 5.12 15.76 -22.54
CA ARG A 651 6.35 16.56 -22.66
C ARG A 651 6.20 17.94 -22.02
N SER A 652 5.07 18.60 -22.26
CA SER A 652 4.77 19.90 -21.64
C SER A 652 4.63 19.76 -20.12
N LEU A 653 3.93 18.72 -19.66
CA LEU A 653 3.79 18.42 -18.24
C LEU A 653 5.14 18.24 -17.55
N TYR A 654 6.05 17.47 -18.13
CA TYR A 654 7.40 17.32 -17.56
C TYR A 654 8.15 18.66 -17.56
N ALA A 655 8.15 19.38 -18.69
CA ALA A 655 8.89 20.63 -18.84
C ALA A 655 8.40 21.73 -17.88
N ASP A 656 7.09 21.81 -17.67
CA ASP A 656 6.46 22.91 -16.94
C ASP A 656 6.19 22.56 -15.47
N ASN A 657 5.86 21.30 -15.12
CA ASN A 657 5.48 20.92 -13.76
C ASN A 657 6.61 20.25 -12.96
N PHE A 658 7.69 19.76 -13.59
CA PHE A 658 8.79 19.13 -12.84
C PHE A 658 9.77 20.20 -12.36
N ARG A 659 9.76 20.48 -11.06
CA ARG A 659 10.41 21.67 -10.49
C ARG A 659 11.23 21.36 -9.25
N SER A 660 12.20 22.23 -8.97
CA SER A 660 12.79 22.35 -7.64
C SER A 660 11.92 23.24 -6.77
N MET A 661 11.71 22.88 -5.51
CA MET A 661 10.78 23.58 -4.63
C MET A 661 11.32 24.86 -4.00
N ARG A 662 12.58 25.21 -4.25
CA ARG A 662 13.25 26.33 -3.58
C ARG A 662 12.55 27.67 -3.85
N ASP A 663 12.05 27.84 -5.07
CA ASP A 663 11.43 29.06 -5.55
C ASP A 663 9.90 28.91 -5.76
N GLU A 664 9.33 27.77 -5.39
CA GLU A 664 7.90 27.49 -5.54
C GLU A 664 7.12 27.94 -4.31
N ALA A 665 6.17 28.85 -4.51
CA ALA A 665 5.28 29.31 -3.46
C ALA A 665 4.16 28.28 -3.24
N ASN A 666 4.14 27.64 -2.08
CA ASN A 666 3.10 26.69 -1.69
C ASN A 666 2.34 27.21 -0.45
N ALA A 667 1.02 27.36 -0.59
CA ALA A 667 0.13 27.82 0.49
C ALA A 667 -0.48 26.68 1.33
N TRP A 668 -0.21 25.43 0.96
CA TRP A 668 -0.81 24.21 1.51
C TRP A 668 0.24 23.31 2.14
N ARG A 669 0.06 21.98 2.08
CA ARG A 669 0.94 21.01 2.73
C ARG A 669 2.25 20.92 1.96
N LEU A 670 3.34 20.78 2.72
CA LEU A 670 4.69 20.73 2.17
C LEU A 670 5.15 19.27 2.06
N PHE A 671 4.81 18.62 0.95
CA PHE A 671 5.32 17.27 0.64
C PHE A 671 6.74 17.28 0.07
N SER A 672 7.20 18.43 -0.40
CA SER A 672 8.56 18.71 -0.85
C SER A 672 8.96 20.12 -0.40
N LEU A 673 10.25 20.34 -0.10
CA LEU A 673 10.78 21.62 0.38
C LEU A 673 12.25 21.83 -0.01
N ASN A 674 12.73 23.07 0.05
CA ASN A 674 14.11 23.43 -0.30
C ASN A 674 14.49 22.96 -1.72
N ASP A 675 15.66 22.35 -1.89
CA ASP A 675 16.14 21.85 -3.19
C ASP A 675 15.50 20.53 -3.63
N GLU A 676 14.53 19.99 -2.88
CA GLU A 676 13.80 18.80 -3.30
C GLU A 676 13.07 19.08 -4.63
N ALA A 677 13.06 18.08 -5.51
CA ALA A 677 12.35 18.14 -6.77
C ALA A 677 11.03 17.33 -6.69
N GLY A 678 10.08 17.66 -7.56
CA GLY A 678 8.83 16.93 -7.70
C GLY A 678 7.99 17.48 -8.85
N LEU A 679 6.94 16.75 -9.22
CA LEU A 679 5.96 17.18 -10.21
C LEU A 679 4.77 17.83 -9.49
N VAL A 680 4.57 19.14 -9.68
CA VAL A 680 3.45 19.86 -9.05
C VAL A 680 2.13 19.61 -9.79
N ILE A 681 1.00 19.69 -9.08
CA ILE A 681 -0.33 19.37 -9.64
C ILE A 681 -0.70 20.22 -10.86
N CYS A 682 -0.47 21.53 -10.84
CA CYS A 682 -0.82 22.40 -11.98
C CYS A 682 0.12 23.60 -12.08
N THR A 683 0.51 23.94 -13.31
CA THR A 683 1.26 25.15 -13.62
C THR A 683 0.59 25.97 -14.72
N TRP A 684 0.94 27.25 -14.81
CA TRP A 684 0.46 28.16 -15.84
C TRP A 684 1.67 28.77 -16.57
N PRO A 685 2.06 28.20 -17.72
CA PRO A 685 3.16 28.72 -18.54
C PRO A 685 2.98 30.19 -18.92
N GLU A 686 4.07 30.88 -19.25
CA GLU A 686 4.03 32.31 -19.58
C GLU A 686 3.05 32.60 -20.74
N GLY A 687 2.21 33.61 -20.55
CA GLY A 687 1.20 34.00 -21.54
C GLY A 687 -0.14 33.26 -21.44
N THR A 688 -0.30 32.35 -20.48
CA THR A 688 -1.56 31.64 -20.22
C THR A 688 -2.39 32.32 -19.13
N GLN A 689 -3.72 32.14 -19.14
CA GLN A 689 -4.58 32.67 -18.10
C GLN A 689 -4.52 31.81 -16.84
N ARG A 690 -3.91 32.35 -15.78
CA ARG A 690 -3.97 31.81 -14.42
C ARG A 690 -5.15 32.44 -13.66
N PRO A 691 -6.10 31.66 -13.11
CA PRO A 691 -7.14 32.21 -12.24
C PRO A 691 -6.53 32.93 -11.04
N ALA A 692 -7.16 34.02 -10.60
CA ALA A 692 -6.67 34.79 -9.45
C ALA A 692 -6.61 33.96 -8.16
N VAL A 693 -7.55 33.03 -7.99
CA VAL A 693 -7.49 31.95 -6.99
C VAL A 693 -7.46 30.62 -7.74
N PRO A 694 -6.29 30.04 -7.97
CA PRO A 694 -6.15 28.82 -8.77
C PRO A 694 -6.68 27.59 -8.01
N LEU A 695 -6.68 26.45 -8.70
CA LEU A 695 -6.90 25.11 -8.13
C LEU A 695 -6.19 24.93 -6.77
N THR A 696 -6.93 24.46 -5.77
CA THR A 696 -6.54 24.46 -4.34
C THR A 696 -5.20 23.79 -4.07
N TYR A 697 -4.84 22.70 -4.75
CA TYR A 697 -3.59 21.98 -4.49
C TYR A 697 -2.52 22.14 -5.58
N ALA A 698 -2.62 23.18 -6.41
CA ALA A 698 -1.80 23.34 -7.61
C ALA A 698 -0.28 23.19 -7.37
N SER A 699 0.23 23.62 -6.21
CA SER A 699 1.65 23.63 -5.85
C SER A 699 2.13 22.43 -5.03
N GLU A 700 1.27 21.46 -4.72
CA GLU A 700 1.66 20.27 -3.95
C GLU A 700 2.33 19.19 -4.83
N THR A 701 3.18 18.36 -4.24
CA THR A 701 3.84 17.20 -4.88
C THR A 701 3.31 15.90 -4.26
N MET A 702 2.16 15.47 -4.77
CA MET A 702 1.44 14.29 -4.27
C MET A 702 1.92 13.02 -4.97
N THR A 703 2.57 12.11 -4.23
CA THR A 703 3.36 11.03 -4.83
C THR A 703 2.54 10.08 -5.71
N GLY A 704 1.27 9.85 -5.40
CA GLY A 704 0.39 9.01 -6.23
C GLY A 704 0.16 9.57 -7.63
N PHE A 705 -0.02 10.88 -7.76
CA PHE A 705 -0.12 11.55 -9.07
C PHE A 705 1.23 11.56 -9.78
N GLU A 706 2.32 11.82 -9.06
CA GLU A 706 3.66 11.81 -9.64
C GLU A 706 4.04 10.43 -10.20
N TYR A 707 3.73 9.34 -9.49
CA TYR A 707 3.94 7.97 -9.98
C TYR A 707 3.05 7.64 -11.17
N GLN A 708 1.79 8.09 -11.16
CA GLN A 708 0.91 7.96 -12.32
C GLN A 708 1.52 8.66 -13.54
N ALA A 709 1.95 9.90 -13.41
CA ALA A 709 2.51 10.68 -14.50
C ALA A 709 3.81 10.07 -15.02
N ALA A 710 4.70 9.63 -14.12
CA ALA A 710 5.92 8.92 -14.48
C ALA A 710 5.63 7.61 -15.23
N SER A 711 4.67 6.83 -14.74
CA SER A 711 4.26 5.58 -15.38
C SER A 711 3.67 5.81 -16.76
N HIS A 712 2.84 6.84 -16.92
CA HIS A 712 2.27 7.23 -18.20
C HIS A 712 3.35 7.71 -19.18
N MET A 713 4.30 8.53 -18.73
CA MET A 713 5.47 8.94 -19.53
C MET A 713 6.26 7.73 -20.04
N ILE A 714 6.48 6.72 -19.20
CA ILE A 714 7.16 5.48 -19.61
C ILE A 714 6.38 4.72 -20.69
N GLN A 715 5.04 4.62 -20.56
CA GLN A 715 4.19 3.99 -21.58
C GLN A 715 4.29 4.69 -22.93
N GLU A 716 4.45 6.02 -22.92
CA GLU A 716 4.54 6.86 -24.10
C GLU A 716 5.99 7.09 -24.59
N GLY A 717 6.96 6.33 -24.06
CA GLY A 717 8.36 6.32 -24.51
C GLY A 717 9.27 7.39 -23.89
N MET A 718 8.78 8.16 -22.93
CA MET A 718 9.54 9.15 -22.14
C MET A 718 10.16 8.49 -20.90
N ILE A 719 11.02 7.48 -21.13
CA ILE A 719 11.53 6.60 -20.07
C ILE A 719 12.40 7.38 -19.07
N GLU A 720 13.29 8.25 -19.56
CA GLU A 720 14.24 8.96 -18.70
C GLU A 720 13.53 10.01 -17.83
N GLU A 721 12.53 10.70 -18.38
CA GLU A 721 11.67 11.64 -17.64
C GLU A 721 10.87 10.94 -16.54
N GLY A 722 10.27 9.78 -16.85
CA GLY A 722 9.57 8.96 -15.85
C GLY A 722 10.50 8.47 -14.73
N VAL A 723 11.71 8.02 -15.08
CA VAL A 723 12.72 7.61 -14.08
C VAL A 723 13.21 8.80 -13.25
N ALA A 724 13.34 9.99 -13.84
CA ALA A 724 13.73 11.20 -13.12
C ALA A 724 12.70 11.62 -12.07
N ILE A 725 11.40 11.58 -12.41
CA ILE A 725 10.31 11.84 -11.45
C ILE A 725 10.35 10.83 -10.31
N VAL A 726 10.46 9.53 -10.62
CA VAL A 726 10.54 8.48 -9.58
C VAL A 726 11.75 8.68 -8.68
N SER A 727 12.90 9.06 -9.24
CA SER A 727 14.10 9.36 -8.47
C SER A 727 13.89 10.55 -7.53
N ALA A 728 13.25 11.62 -8.01
CA ALA A 728 12.92 12.78 -7.18
C ALA A 728 11.99 12.42 -6.01
N ILE A 729 11.02 11.52 -6.23
CA ILE A 729 10.20 10.97 -5.13
C ILE A 729 11.09 10.20 -4.16
N ARG A 730 11.89 9.22 -4.62
CA ARG A 730 12.70 8.38 -3.72
C ARG A 730 13.78 9.17 -2.96
N ASP A 731 14.28 10.26 -3.52
CA ASP A 731 15.21 11.17 -2.84
C ASP A 731 14.55 11.94 -1.67
N ARG A 732 13.22 12.10 -1.67
CA ARG A 732 12.46 12.65 -0.53
C ARG A 732 12.26 11.63 0.59
N TYR A 733 12.33 10.33 0.28
CA TYR A 733 12.03 9.20 1.17
C TYR A 733 13.27 8.31 1.41
N ASP A 734 14.37 8.94 1.80
CA ASP A 734 15.70 8.31 1.97
C ASP A 734 15.97 7.74 3.38
N GLY A 735 14.97 7.77 4.27
CA GLY A 735 15.09 7.32 5.66
C GLY A 735 15.67 8.34 6.64
N GLU A 736 16.31 9.40 6.15
CA GLU A 736 16.68 10.57 6.97
C GLU A 736 15.58 11.63 6.90
N LYS A 737 15.10 11.95 5.69
CA LYS A 737 14.09 13.01 5.49
C LYS A 737 12.69 12.51 5.81
N ARG A 738 12.35 11.33 5.30
CA ARG A 738 11.03 10.68 5.42
C ARG A 738 11.19 9.16 5.38
N ASN A 739 10.19 8.44 5.90
CA ASN A 739 10.16 6.99 5.94
C ASN A 739 9.99 6.38 4.52
N PRO A 740 10.91 5.51 4.05
CA PRO A 740 10.84 4.89 2.73
C PRO A 740 9.57 4.08 2.44
N TRP A 741 8.89 3.56 3.48
CA TRP A 741 7.70 2.70 3.41
C TRP A 741 6.41 3.40 3.85
N ASN A 742 6.42 4.72 3.94
CA ASN A 742 5.29 5.52 4.40
C ASN A 742 5.28 6.85 3.65
N GLU A 743 4.87 6.77 2.38
CA GLU A 743 4.63 7.96 1.59
C GLU A 743 3.36 8.69 2.06
N MET A 744 3.47 10.03 2.10
CA MET A 744 2.46 10.91 2.66
C MET A 744 1.75 11.74 1.59
N GLU A 745 0.46 11.99 1.82
CA GLU A 745 -0.39 12.93 1.09
C GLU A 745 -1.39 13.52 2.10
N CYS A 746 -2.68 13.20 2.03
CA CYS A 746 -3.63 13.47 3.11
C CYS A 746 -3.46 12.45 4.25
N GLY A 747 -2.32 12.52 4.94
CA GLY A 747 -1.92 11.57 5.98
C GLY A 747 -0.78 10.63 5.55
N SER A 748 -0.42 9.74 6.47
CA SER A 748 0.58 8.68 6.32
C SER A 748 -0.01 7.42 5.67
N ASN A 749 0.85 6.57 5.11
CA ASN A 749 0.55 5.30 4.43
C ASN A 749 -0.55 5.47 3.39
N TYR A 750 -0.42 6.50 2.56
CA TYR A 750 -1.50 6.95 1.71
C TYR A 750 -1.71 6.01 0.51
N ALA A 751 -2.96 5.58 0.27
CA ALA A 751 -3.32 4.54 -0.68
C ALA A 751 -2.93 4.87 -2.13
N ARG A 752 -2.94 6.16 -2.50
CA ARG A 752 -2.60 6.62 -3.85
C ARG A 752 -1.15 6.27 -4.25
N SER A 753 -0.23 6.15 -3.29
CA SER A 753 1.17 5.76 -3.55
C SER A 753 1.32 4.36 -4.18
N MET A 754 0.30 3.50 -4.05
CA MET A 754 0.23 2.20 -4.73
C MET A 754 0.13 2.33 -6.27
N ALA A 755 -0.02 3.55 -6.81
CA ALA A 755 0.18 3.86 -8.23
C ALA A 755 1.57 3.45 -8.72
N SER A 756 2.58 3.46 -7.84
CA SER A 756 3.94 3.01 -8.16
C SER A 756 3.98 1.59 -8.74
N TYR A 757 3.06 0.69 -8.37
CA TYR A 757 2.99 -0.66 -8.95
C TYR A 757 2.77 -0.63 -10.47
N SER A 758 2.10 0.39 -10.99
CA SER A 758 1.92 0.56 -12.44
C SER A 758 3.24 0.76 -13.18
N LEU A 759 4.32 1.23 -12.52
CA LEU A 759 5.64 1.33 -13.15
C LEU A 759 6.15 -0.03 -13.59
N LEU A 760 5.92 -1.08 -12.79
CA LEU A 760 6.28 -2.45 -13.15
C LEU A 760 5.51 -2.94 -14.39
N LEU A 761 4.22 -2.60 -14.47
CA LEU A 761 3.36 -2.91 -15.62
C LEU A 761 3.81 -2.15 -16.88
N SER A 762 4.11 -0.86 -16.75
CA SER A 762 4.55 0.01 -17.84
C SER A 762 5.93 -0.40 -18.38
N PHE A 763 6.89 -0.74 -17.51
CA PHE A 763 8.20 -1.22 -17.96
C PHE A 763 8.13 -2.55 -18.69
N SER A 764 7.23 -3.44 -18.27
CA SER A 764 7.06 -4.77 -18.87
C SER A 764 6.17 -4.78 -20.09
N GLY A 765 5.37 -3.73 -20.30
CA GLY A 765 4.29 -3.72 -21.28
C GLY A 765 3.35 -4.90 -21.07
N PHE A 766 3.01 -5.21 -19.82
CA PHE A 766 2.20 -6.38 -19.49
C PHE A 766 0.77 -6.19 -19.99
N GLU A 767 0.35 -7.06 -20.91
CA GLU A 767 -1.01 -7.13 -21.44
C GLU A 767 -1.73 -8.35 -20.87
N TYR A 768 -3.04 -8.23 -20.66
CA TYR A 768 -3.85 -9.34 -20.15
C TYR A 768 -5.32 -9.26 -20.57
N ASP A 769 -5.94 -10.43 -20.74
CA ASP A 769 -7.39 -10.63 -20.85
C ASP A 769 -7.69 -12.10 -20.56
N LEU A 770 -8.00 -12.44 -19.30
CA LEU A 770 -8.27 -13.83 -18.91
C LEU A 770 -9.56 -14.38 -19.54
N ASN A 771 -10.50 -13.53 -19.97
CA ASN A 771 -11.68 -13.98 -20.73
C ASN A 771 -11.30 -14.60 -22.07
N ARG A 772 -10.17 -14.14 -22.62
CA ARG A 772 -9.59 -14.67 -23.86
C ARG A 772 -8.48 -15.67 -23.60
N GLY A 773 -8.10 -15.94 -22.34
CA GLY A 773 -6.89 -16.68 -22.00
C GLY A 773 -5.65 -16.01 -22.61
N MET A 774 -5.54 -14.69 -22.50
CA MET A 774 -4.49 -13.91 -23.13
C MET A 774 -3.61 -13.24 -22.08
N ILE A 775 -2.29 -13.38 -22.24
CA ILE A 775 -1.33 -12.44 -21.66
C ILE A 775 -0.27 -12.05 -22.70
N GLY A 776 0.43 -10.95 -22.45
CA GLY A 776 1.52 -10.48 -23.31
C GLY A 776 2.52 -9.62 -22.59
N PHE A 777 3.68 -9.43 -23.23
CA PHE A 777 4.73 -8.55 -22.73
C PHE A 777 5.34 -7.75 -23.89
N ALA A 778 5.46 -6.45 -23.70
CA ALA A 778 6.06 -5.51 -24.64
C ALA A 778 7.03 -4.59 -23.89
N PRO A 779 8.18 -5.10 -23.40
CA PRO A 779 9.05 -4.33 -22.53
C PRO A 779 9.58 -3.08 -23.23
N VAL A 780 9.41 -1.92 -22.59
CA VAL A 780 9.83 -0.61 -23.14
C VAL A 780 11.35 -0.47 -23.26
N ARG A 781 12.09 -1.30 -22.50
CA ARG A 781 13.55 -1.35 -22.52
C ARG A 781 14.02 -2.78 -22.27
N ALA A 782 14.84 -3.31 -23.18
CA ALA A 782 15.52 -4.59 -23.05
C ALA A 782 17.02 -4.42 -23.31
N GLU A 783 17.87 -4.73 -22.33
CA GLU A 783 19.31 -4.54 -22.45
C GLU A 783 19.94 -5.75 -23.15
N ASN A 784 20.56 -5.55 -24.32
CA ASN A 784 21.09 -6.63 -25.16
C ASN A 784 20.05 -7.72 -25.47
N GLY A 785 18.79 -7.32 -25.68
CA GLY A 785 17.67 -8.24 -25.91
C GLY A 785 17.23 -9.01 -24.68
N LYS A 786 17.74 -8.67 -23.48
CA LYS A 786 17.36 -9.30 -22.22
C LYS A 786 16.39 -8.43 -21.43
N PHE A 787 15.32 -9.05 -20.97
CA PHE A 787 14.38 -8.45 -20.04
C PHE A 787 13.89 -9.52 -19.07
N ARG A 788 13.67 -9.16 -17.81
CA ARG A 788 13.07 -10.04 -16.81
C ARG A 788 12.15 -9.24 -15.91
N THR A 789 10.98 -9.77 -15.60
CA THR A 789 10.03 -9.13 -14.69
C THR A 789 9.16 -10.15 -13.94
N PHE A 790 8.67 -9.75 -12.77
CA PHE A 790 7.55 -10.40 -12.11
C PHE A 790 6.23 -10.07 -12.84
N TRP A 791 5.30 -11.02 -12.83
CA TRP A 791 3.91 -10.84 -13.27
C TRP A 791 2.96 -11.58 -12.32
N SER A 792 1.74 -11.07 -12.18
CA SER A 792 0.68 -11.67 -11.36
C SER A 792 -0.68 -11.38 -11.98
N ILE A 793 -1.61 -12.33 -11.89
CA ILE A 793 -2.99 -12.17 -12.35
C ILE A 793 -3.93 -13.04 -11.51
N GLY A 794 -5.25 -13.03 -11.79
CA GLY A 794 -6.27 -13.70 -10.99
C GLY A 794 -6.06 -15.19 -10.71
N SER A 795 -5.35 -15.90 -11.60
CA SER A 795 -5.19 -17.36 -11.52
C SER A 795 -3.80 -17.82 -11.01
N GLY A 796 -2.79 -16.96 -11.07
CA GLY A 796 -1.41 -17.33 -10.77
C GLY A 796 -0.43 -16.17 -10.94
N TRP A 797 0.82 -16.40 -10.52
CA TRP A 797 1.92 -15.44 -10.67
C TRP A 797 3.24 -16.14 -10.96
N GLY A 798 4.20 -15.38 -11.47
CA GLY A 798 5.52 -15.91 -11.78
C GLY A 798 6.47 -14.89 -12.40
N VAL A 799 7.36 -15.37 -13.26
CA VAL A 799 8.41 -14.57 -13.89
C VAL A 799 8.33 -14.71 -15.40
N PHE A 800 8.50 -13.60 -16.10
CA PHE A 800 8.72 -13.56 -17.54
C PHE A 800 10.18 -13.21 -17.81
N GLU A 801 10.82 -13.97 -18.68
CA GLU A 801 12.18 -13.74 -19.17
C GLU A 801 12.19 -13.66 -20.70
N GLN A 802 12.86 -12.65 -21.24
CA GLN A 802 13.11 -12.48 -22.66
C GLN A 802 14.62 -12.49 -22.91
N HIS A 803 15.01 -13.09 -24.03
CA HIS A 803 16.35 -13.10 -24.60
C HIS A 803 16.29 -12.80 -26.10
N SER A 804 17.45 -12.68 -26.76
CA SER A 804 17.52 -12.33 -28.19
C SER A 804 16.85 -13.34 -29.12
N SER A 805 16.80 -14.62 -28.75
CA SER A 805 16.28 -15.73 -29.58
C SER A 805 15.06 -16.44 -28.98
N GLY A 806 14.45 -15.86 -27.93
CA GLY A 806 13.34 -16.53 -27.26
C GLY A 806 12.87 -15.84 -25.98
N ALA A 807 11.81 -16.40 -25.40
CA ALA A 807 11.27 -16.01 -24.11
C ALA A 807 10.83 -17.23 -23.29
N GLU A 808 10.78 -17.08 -21.98
CA GLU A 808 10.25 -18.07 -21.04
C GLU A 808 9.22 -17.40 -20.12
N LEU A 809 8.05 -18.01 -20.03
CA LEU A 809 6.99 -17.65 -19.11
C LEU A 809 6.90 -18.73 -18.03
N GLN A 810 7.30 -18.41 -16.81
CA GLN A 810 7.31 -19.33 -15.67
C GLN A 810 6.12 -19.03 -14.76
N VAL A 811 5.42 -20.08 -14.32
CA VAL A 811 4.39 -19.98 -13.26
C VAL A 811 4.98 -20.50 -11.96
N LEU A 812 5.08 -19.65 -10.96
CA LEU A 812 5.66 -19.99 -9.65
C LEU A 812 4.58 -20.42 -8.67
N ALA A 813 3.40 -19.80 -8.70
CA ALA A 813 2.23 -20.24 -7.94
C ALA A 813 0.93 -20.08 -8.71
N GLY A 814 -0.08 -20.87 -8.31
CA GLY A 814 -1.35 -20.95 -9.01
C GLY A 814 -1.22 -21.67 -10.34
N HIS A 815 -1.98 -21.20 -11.34
CA HIS A 815 -1.97 -21.73 -12.70
C HIS A 815 -2.28 -20.64 -13.72
N LEU A 816 -2.02 -20.91 -14.99
CA LEU A 816 -2.33 -19.99 -16.08
C LEU A 816 -2.81 -20.77 -17.30
N THR A 817 -4.04 -20.52 -17.73
CA THR A 817 -4.60 -21.09 -18.97
C THR A 817 -4.48 -20.07 -20.10
N LEU A 818 -3.83 -20.45 -21.20
CA LEU A 818 -3.56 -19.58 -22.34
C LEU A 818 -4.14 -20.13 -23.65
N ASN A 819 -4.83 -19.24 -24.35
CA ASN A 819 -5.16 -19.36 -25.77
C ASN A 819 -4.28 -18.45 -26.62
N VAL A 820 -3.82 -17.33 -26.06
CA VAL A 820 -3.05 -16.32 -26.79
C VAL A 820 -1.87 -15.88 -25.92
N PHE A 821 -0.67 -15.90 -26.51
CA PHE A 821 0.51 -15.30 -25.89
C PHE A 821 1.11 -14.27 -26.83
N LYS A 822 1.11 -13.00 -26.42
CA LYS A 822 1.56 -11.88 -27.26
C LYS A 822 2.98 -11.46 -26.92
N LEU A 823 3.79 -11.27 -27.96
CA LEU A 823 5.14 -10.71 -27.88
C LEU A 823 5.42 -9.91 -29.16
N PRO A 824 5.73 -8.60 -29.09
CA PRO A 824 6.03 -7.79 -30.26
C PRO A 824 7.16 -8.37 -31.13
N GLN A 825 8.11 -9.09 -30.52
CA GLN A 825 9.24 -9.73 -31.21
C GLN A 825 8.80 -10.82 -32.19
N LEU A 826 7.57 -11.33 -32.06
CA LEU A 826 7.02 -12.32 -32.98
C LEU A 826 6.46 -11.68 -34.27
N SER A 827 6.31 -10.36 -34.30
CA SER A 827 5.90 -9.64 -35.50
C SER A 827 6.99 -9.73 -36.57
N GLY A 828 6.67 -10.30 -37.72
CA GLY A 828 7.61 -10.48 -38.83
C GLY A 828 8.55 -11.68 -38.70
N ILE A 829 8.35 -12.54 -37.69
CA ILE A 829 9.04 -13.84 -37.58
C ILE A 829 8.34 -14.86 -38.48
N ASP A 830 9.12 -15.63 -39.26
CA ASP A 830 8.59 -16.65 -40.15
C ASP A 830 8.27 -17.97 -39.42
N ARG A 831 9.08 -18.30 -38.39
CA ARG A 831 8.96 -19.55 -37.63
C ARG A 831 9.23 -19.33 -36.16
N CYS A 832 8.33 -19.87 -35.34
CA CYS A 832 8.45 -19.87 -33.89
C CYS A 832 8.11 -21.25 -33.35
N ARG A 833 8.83 -21.68 -32.31
CA ARG A 833 8.62 -22.95 -31.63
C ARG A 833 8.22 -22.69 -30.19
N ALA A 834 7.09 -23.26 -29.77
CA ALA A 834 6.58 -23.18 -28.41
C ALA A 834 6.66 -24.56 -27.74
N VAL A 835 7.35 -24.65 -26.60
CA VAL A 835 7.56 -25.89 -25.84
C VAL A 835 6.95 -25.75 -24.45
N TYR A 836 6.12 -26.72 -24.08
CA TYR A 836 5.42 -26.81 -22.80
C TYR A 836 5.37 -28.28 -22.35
N GLN A 837 5.60 -28.55 -21.06
CA GLN A 837 5.72 -29.91 -20.50
C GLN A 837 6.69 -30.84 -21.26
N GLY A 838 7.77 -30.29 -21.82
CA GLY A 838 8.74 -31.06 -22.60
C GLY A 838 8.28 -31.48 -24.00
N GLY A 839 7.08 -31.08 -24.42
CA GLY A 839 6.52 -31.30 -25.75
C GLY A 839 6.31 -30.00 -26.53
N GLU A 840 6.46 -30.07 -27.84
CA GLU A 840 6.15 -28.95 -28.74
C GLU A 840 4.64 -28.79 -28.88
N GLN A 841 4.16 -27.55 -28.77
CA GLN A 841 2.75 -27.21 -28.84
C GLN A 841 2.38 -26.72 -30.23
N SER A 842 1.23 -27.15 -30.74
CA SER A 842 0.67 -26.58 -31.96
C SER A 842 0.25 -25.15 -31.68
N SER A 843 0.77 -24.20 -32.46
CA SER A 843 0.38 -22.79 -32.40
C SER A 843 0.33 -22.19 -33.80
N VAL A 844 -0.45 -21.12 -33.94
CA VAL A 844 -0.52 -20.29 -35.15
C VAL A 844 0.08 -18.93 -34.80
N LEU A 845 1.02 -18.46 -35.60
CA LEU A 845 1.59 -17.13 -35.47
C LEU A 845 0.73 -16.14 -36.27
N LEU A 846 0.21 -15.11 -35.58
CA LEU A 846 -0.56 -14.05 -36.19
C LEU A 846 -0.24 -12.71 -35.51
N GLU A 847 0.27 -11.73 -36.27
CA GLU A 847 0.44 -10.34 -35.84
C GLU A 847 1.11 -10.18 -34.44
N GLY A 848 2.23 -10.88 -34.20
CA GLY A 848 2.94 -10.80 -32.93
C GLY A 848 2.34 -11.65 -31.80
N ALA A 849 1.43 -12.58 -32.11
CA ALA A 849 0.80 -13.46 -31.14
C ALA A 849 0.93 -14.94 -31.51
N LEU A 850 1.20 -15.77 -30.50
CA LEU A 850 1.01 -17.22 -30.57
C LEU A 850 -0.42 -17.56 -30.17
N ILE A 851 -1.18 -18.10 -31.11
CA ILE A 851 -2.54 -18.58 -30.89
C ILE A 851 -2.50 -20.10 -30.76
N PHE A 852 -2.92 -20.62 -29.61
CA PHE A 852 -3.03 -22.05 -29.36
C PHE A 852 -4.42 -22.54 -29.77
N PRO A 853 -4.56 -23.44 -30.75
CA PRO A 853 -5.87 -23.98 -31.16
C PRO A 853 -6.59 -24.72 -30.03
N ASN A 854 -5.82 -25.30 -29.11
CA ASN A 854 -6.31 -25.86 -27.85
C ASN A 854 -5.63 -25.11 -26.71
N PRO A 855 -6.39 -24.65 -25.68
CA PRO A 855 -5.80 -23.98 -24.53
C PRO A 855 -4.71 -24.82 -23.86
N ILE A 856 -3.63 -24.18 -23.42
CA ILE A 856 -2.60 -24.80 -22.58
C ILE A 856 -2.73 -24.31 -21.14
N THR A 857 -2.54 -25.15 -20.14
CA THR A 857 -2.64 -24.76 -18.72
C THR A 857 -1.32 -24.97 -17.98
N ILE A 858 -0.55 -23.90 -17.80
CA ILE A 858 0.74 -23.92 -17.12
C ILE A 858 0.50 -23.97 -15.59
N GLN A 859 0.94 -25.05 -14.94
CA GLN A 859 0.82 -25.23 -13.49
C GLN A 859 2.02 -24.61 -12.76
N ALA A 860 1.89 -24.38 -11.45
CA ALA A 860 3.01 -23.99 -10.59
C ALA A 860 4.23 -24.91 -10.80
N GLY A 861 5.42 -24.31 -10.94
CA GLY A 861 6.69 -24.97 -11.24
C GLY A 861 6.89 -25.32 -12.73
N GLN A 862 5.95 -25.00 -13.61
CA GLN A 862 6.08 -25.21 -15.06
C GLN A 862 6.37 -23.91 -15.81
N SER A 863 6.87 -24.04 -17.04
CA SER A 863 7.09 -22.92 -17.94
C SER A 863 6.66 -23.20 -19.37
N LEU A 864 6.31 -22.14 -20.09
CA LEU A 864 6.19 -22.09 -21.54
C LEU A 864 7.45 -21.44 -22.10
N ARG A 865 8.17 -22.15 -22.95
CA ARG A 865 9.34 -21.64 -23.66
C ARG A 865 9.02 -21.37 -25.10
N VAL A 866 9.37 -20.19 -25.57
CA VAL A 866 9.16 -19.72 -26.94
C VAL A 866 10.53 -19.41 -27.54
N THR A 867 10.84 -19.98 -28.69
CA THR A 867 12.07 -19.70 -29.44
C THR A 867 11.73 -19.30 -30.86
N TRP A 868 12.36 -18.25 -31.37
CA TRP A 868 12.17 -17.73 -32.72
C TRP A 868 13.50 -17.71 -33.49
N GLU A 869 13.44 -17.94 -34.79
CA GLU A 869 14.58 -17.93 -35.73
C GLU A 869 14.50 -16.77 -36.73
#